data_AF-A0A9D9N142-F1
#
_entry.id   AF-A0A9D9N142-F1
#
_cell.length_a   1.000
_cell.length_b   1.000
_cell.length_c   1.000
_cell.angle_alpha   90.00
_cell.angle_beta   90.00
_cell.angle_gamma   90.00
#
_symmetry.space_group_name_H-M   'P 1'
#
loop_
_entity.id
_entity.type
_entity.pdbx_description
1 polymer ?
#
loop_
_entity_poly.entity_id
_entity_poly.type
_entity_poly.pdbx_seq_one_letter_code
_entity_poly.pdbx_strand_id
1 'polypeptide(L)'
;MKRILLLVFTAALLSATFAASPAFSQEIKTVTGKIINKTTGKPFDPATVTIYTFNTVGEAQDALKAIQETGFFFGNLEIKPEADGYYETRVSETGALLVTIVGVEEKVLEKVNYRIKIDFNILGGNILPPSIKTEQLTEPTPIEGENEIQGDTLIATSAIPLPDRFGKTNARLILQPVLFSAETSDTIRYLRPRIFDGDQYALTQDRRMEYDAIDNDPLKKFVDTTLNLRADSMIVNWADKIKLPDPKKGYYVQGYLQMEDYNTIYYNDTVMLASPRSRRPLRFLEYSFDQYNLDHDKYKERAQKELRNTAGNISLTFLVNKAEIDSKDTSGLKQLEQLRSDLLGIVKGDGSRLTEFHIKGISSPDGSYASNLKLAKSRMNYAMSQITSVISRYDLDRIYHTTKAEVAPWSAVADILEADSLMTQAQDVRDIIAQYPNSHDSQGLKIRRLPYYKEIISPRLSQLRTITYEYKYEINRELTPAEILDRYENDQDYRSGRKKFALYEYWNLFSMVKDKDELFELYKRAYNDSKEISGKPWALAANNYAVACLQRGIVDTTILSSLINPGRRKVNIETKRADGTISSVINPDACVANQIAMLLMSDNYSRASVLVQILPNTEQFQMIKALTMCLCGLYKGGKTYEEQQRNLGYFNVIANSTPRNKVVMSLAMRNANYDKAAEAAIADLPQDDPLTDYFYAIIACRNAERFSSSGDAFSAFMAEDEAVYRLKSAIAKDKNFYHIAETDKDISESVFTVVKEDLEKEKNGGDEQ
;
A
#
# COMPACT_ATOMS: atom_id res chain seq x y z
N MET A 1 -4.71 51.62 54.35
CA MET A 1 -4.41 50.69 53.24
C MET A 1 -5.36 49.48 53.14
N LYS A 2 -5.82 48.85 54.23
CA LYS A 2 -6.76 47.70 54.15
C LYS A 2 -8.22 48.04 53.73
N ARG A 3 -8.68 49.29 53.84
CA ARG A 3 -10.02 49.71 53.37
C ARG A 3 -10.07 50.12 51.89
N ILE A 4 -8.93 50.46 51.29
CA ILE A 4 -8.84 50.79 49.85
C ILE A 4 -8.72 49.51 49.03
N LEU A 5 -8.01 48.49 49.55
CA LEU A 5 -7.92 47.18 48.90
C LEU A 5 -9.28 46.45 48.84
N LEU A 6 -10.13 46.60 49.85
CA LEU A 6 -11.45 45.96 49.89
C LEU A 6 -12.45 46.63 48.92
N LEU A 7 -12.35 47.95 48.73
CA LEU A 7 -13.18 48.73 47.80
C LEU A 7 -12.78 48.51 46.34
N VAL A 8 -11.49 48.28 46.07
CA VAL A 8 -11.00 47.93 44.72
C VAL A 8 -11.37 46.48 44.38
N PHE A 9 -11.38 45.56 45.36
CA PHE A 9 -11.83 44.18 45.13
C PHE A 9 -13.36 44.05 44.97
N THR A 10 -14.17 44.85 45.68
CA THR A 10 -15.63 44.84 45.50
C THR A 10 -16.09 45.59 44.25
N ALA A 11 -15.38 46.64 43.80
CA ALA A 11 -15.65 47.29 42.52
C ALA A 11 -15.23 46.44 41.31
N ALA A 12 -14.19 45.62 41.44
CA ALA A 12 -13.78 44.66 40.41
C ALA A 12 -14.71 43.43 40.32
N LEU A 13 -15.35 43.02 41.43
CA LEU A 13 -16.36 41.96 41.41
C LEU A 13 -17.76 42.43 40.96
N LEU A 14 -18.14 43.69 41.19
CA LEU A 14 -19.42 44.25 40.71
C LEU A 14 -19.41 44.71 39.24
N SER A 15 -18.23 45.00 38.66
CA SER A 15 -18.10 45.27 37.22
C SER A 15 -18.01 43.98 36.38
N ALA A 16 -17.81 42.82 37.02
CA ALA A 16 -17.83 41.50 36.37
C ALA A 16 -19.23 40.83 36.33
N THR A 17 -20.27 41.48 36.85
CA THR A 17 -21.62 40.88 37.00
C THR A 17 -22.76 41.62 36.28
N PHE A 18 -22.47 42.67 35.51
CA PHE A 18 -23.44 43.36 34.64
C PHE A 18 -22.89 43.62 33.23
N ALA A 19 -22.39 42.56 32.58
CA ALA A 19 -22.39 42.42 31.12
C ALA A 19 -22.35 40.93 30.72
N ALA A 20 -22.93 40.05 31.54
CA ALA A 20 -23.40 38.77 31.04
C ALA A 20 -24.76 39.04 30.40
N SER A 21 -24.76 39.53 29.16
CA SER A 21 -25.88 39.21 28.28
C SER A 21 -26.07 37.70 28.38
N PRO A 22 -27.29 37.18 28.56
CA PRO A 22 -27.49 35.74 28.52
C PRO A 22 -26.85 35.28 27.21
N ALA A 23 -25.80 34.46 27.30
CA ALA A 23 -25.33 33.70 26.16
C ALA A 23 -26.48 32.75 25.84
N PHE A 24 -27.47 33.24 25.10
CA PHE A 24 -28.30 32.40 24.28
C PHE A 24 -27.30 31.65 23.42
N SER A 25 -27.13 30.36 23.73
CA SER A 25 -26.57 29.42 22.77
C SER A 25 -27.33 29.67 21.47
N GLN A 26 -26.65 30.23 20.47
CA GLN A 26 -27.26 30.46 19.16
C GLN A 26 -27.72 29.10 18.64
N GLU A 27 -29.03 28.86 18.66
CA GLU A 27 -29.58 27.63 18.12
C GLU A 27 -29.44 27.69 16.58
N ILE A 28 -28.88 26.62 16.00
CA ILE A 28 -28.83 26.49 14.54
C ILE A 28 -30.16 25.88 14.10
N LYS A 29 -30.91 26.60 13.26
CA LYS A 29 -32.19 26.13 12.73
C LYS A 29 -32.14 25.96 11.23
N THR A 30 -32.94 25.02 10.73
CA THR A 30 -33.17 24.86 9.31
C THR A 30 -34.05 26.00 8.82
N VAL A 31 -33.54 26.77 7.86
CA VAL A 31 -34.25 27.83 7.14
C VAL A 31 -34.46 27.38 5.72
N THR A 32 -35.69 27.53 5.23
CA THR A 32 -36.10 27.12 3.88
C THR A 32 -36.66 28.30 3.11
N GLY A 33 -36.74 28.21 1.79
CA GLY A 33 -37.34 29.28 1.00
C GLY A 33 -37.26 29.02 -0.50
N LYS A 34 -37.82 29.96 -1.27
CA LYS A 34 -37.68 29.99 -2.73
C LYS A 34 -37.01 31.26 -3.22
N ILE A 35 -36.18 31.13 -4.25
CA ILE A 35 -35.56 32.25 -4.97
C ILE A 35 -36.20 32.32 -6.35
N ILE A 36 -36.94 33.39 -6.60
CA ILE A 36 -37.64 33.60 -7.87
C ILE A 36 -37.29 34.95 -8.49
N ASN A 37 -37.24 34.97 -9.82
CA ASN A 37 -37.04 36.17 -10.60
C ASN A 37 -38.35 36.97 -10.63
N LYS A 38 -38.29 38.20 -10.10
CA LYS A 38 -39.45 39.09 -9.99
C LYS A 38 -40.05 39.49 -11.35
N THR A 39 -39.25 39.47 -12.42
CA THR A 39 -39.66 39.86 -13.79
C THR A 39 -40.38 38.72 -14.51
N THR A 40 -39.90 37.48 -14.39
CA THR A 40 -40.44 36.32 -15.14
C THR A 40 -41.39 35.44 -14.31
N GLY A 41 -41.39 35.60 -12.98
CA GLY A 41 -42.13 34.74 -12.06
C GLY A 41 -41.60 33.30 -11.96
N LYS A 42 -40.45 33.01 -12.57
CA LYS A 42 -39.79 31.69 -12.58
C LYS A 42 -38.54 31.67 -11.69
N PRO A 43 -38.11 30.50 -11.20
CA PRO A 43 -36.82 30.34 -10.54
C PRO A 43 -35.65 30.78 -11.42
N PHE A 44 -34.58 31.27 -10.80
CA PHE A 44 -33.30 31.43 -11.49
C PHE A 44 -32.65 30.07 -11.73
N ASP A 45 -31.78 29.97 -12.74
CA ASP A 45 -30.97 28.77 -12.95
C ASP A 45 -30.10 28.51 -11.72
N PRO A 46 -30.21 27.34 -11.05
CA PRO A 46 -29.37 26.94 -9.93
C PRO A 46 -27.89 27.19 -10.12
N ALA A 47 -27.37 27.04 -11.35
CA ALA A 47 -25.95 27.24 -11.64
C ALA A 47 -25.51 28.69 -11.37
N THR A 48 -26.42 29.65 -11.53
CA THR A 48 -26.17 31.11 -11.45
C THR A 48 -26.39 31.69 -10.05
N VAL A 49 -27.04 30.96 -9.14
CA VAL A 49 -27.39 31.46 -7.80
C VAL A 49 -26.46 30.86 -6.76
N THR A 50 -25.91 31.73 -5.90
CA THR A 50 -25.14 31.33 -4.72
C THR A 50 -25.73 31.98 -3.47
N ILE A 51 -26.05 31.14 -2.49
CA ILE A 51 -26.54 31.54 -1.17
C ILE A 51 -25.42 31.33 -0.15
N TYR A 52 -24.99 32.40 0.50
CA TYR A 52 -24.03 32.37 1.60
C TYR A 52 -24.76 32.46 2.93
N THR A 53 -24.34 31.67 3.92
CA THR A 53 -24.92 31.70 5.27
C THR A 53 -23.91 32.15 6.32
N PHE A 54 -24.35 33.01 7.23
CA PHE A 54 -23.51 33.61 8.26
C PHE A 54 -24.14 33.42 9.64
N ASN A 55 -23.30 33.09 10.63
CA ASN A 55 -23.77 32.92 12.01
C ASN A 55 -24.05 34.26 12.69
N THR A 56 -23.45 35.35 12.19
CA THR A 56 -23.72 36.71 12.66
C THR A 56 -24.04 37.66 11.50
N VAL A 57 -24.83 38.70 11.80
CA VAL A 57 -25.13 39.76 10.83
C VAL A 57 -23.89 40.59 10.48
N GLY A 58 -22.96 40.75 11.43
CA GLY A 58 -21.70 41.48 11.20
C GLY A 58 -20.85 40.83 10.12
N GLU A 59 -20.63 39.51 10.23
CA GLU A 59 -19.90 38.74 9.20
C GLU A 59 -20.56 38.85 7.81
N ALA A 60 -21.89 38.85 7.74
CA ALA A 60 -22.61 39.00 6.48
C ALA A 60 -22.47 40.42 5.88
N GLN A 61 -22.37 41.45 6.73
CA GLN A 61 -22.18 42.84 6.28
C GLN A 61 -20.76 43.07 5.80
N ASP A 62 -19.77 42.55 6.52
CA ASP A 62 -18.37 42.55 6.10
C ASP A 62 -18.22 41.78 4.78
N ALA A 63 -18.97 40.68 4.63
CA ALA A 63 -19.07 39.95 3.39
C ALA A 63 -19.62 40.79 2.24
N LEU A 64 -20.80 41.37 2.41
CA LEU A 64 -21.43 42.21 1.39
C LEU A 64 -20.49 43.35 0.96
N LYS A 65 -19.81 43.98 1.92
CA LYS A 65 -18.85 45.06 1.68
C LYS A 65 -17.63 44.57 0.90
N ALA A 66 -17.07 43.41 1.27
CA ALA A 66 -15.98 42.80 0.52
C ALA A 66 -16.38 42.47 -0.93
N ILE A 67 -17.59 41.91 -1.16
CA ILE A 67 -18.09 41.64 -2.53
C ILE A 67 -18.34 42.95 -3.29
N GLN A 68 -18.70 44.05 -2.61
CA GLN A 68 -18.92 45.35 -3.27
C GLN A 68 -17.60 46.07 -3.61
N GLU A 69 -16.58 45.99 -2.75
CA GLU A 69 -15.29 46.68 -2.93
C GLU A 69 -14.30 45.90 -3.80
N THR A 70 -14.27 44.57 -3.67
CA THR A 70 -13.30 43.70 -4.37
C THR A 70 -13.93 42.79 -5.42
N GLY A 71 -15.27 42.84 -5.54
CA GLY A 71 -16.02 41.90 -6.37
C GLY A 71 -16.15 40.49 -5.79
N PHE A 72 -15.60 40.21 -4.59
CA PHE A 72 -15.54 38.87 -4.02
C PHE A 72 -15.57 38.81 -2.48
N PHE A 73 -15.95 37.65 -1.91
CA PHE A 73 -15.89 37.33 -0.48
C PHE A 73 -15.74 35.83 -0.23
N PHE A 74 -14.87 35.43 0.72
CA PHE A 74 -14.70 34.05 1.16
C PHE A 74 -15.72 33.69 2.25
N GLY A 75 -16.81 33.01 1.89
CA GLY A 75 -17.82 32.53 2.83
C GLY A 75 -17.59 31.10 3.33
N ASN A 76 -18.04 30.84 4.56
CA ASN A 76 -17.88 29.54 5.23
C ASN A 76 -18.84 28.43 4.73
N LEU A 77 -19.90 28.79 4.00
CA LEU A 77 -20.88 27.85 3.44
C LEU A 77 -21.54 28.44 2.19
N GLU A 78 -21.47 27.73 1.06
CA GLU A 78 -22.13 28.07 -0.21
C GLU A 78 -23.20 27.02 -0.53
N ILE A 79 -24.41 27.47 -0.81
CA ILE A 79 -25.55 26.60 -1.15
C ILE A 79 -26.17 27.06 -2.46
N LYS A 80 -26.54 26.10 -3.30
CA LYS A 80 -27.28 26.33 -4.54
C LYS A 80 -28.73 25.88 -4.36
N PRO A 81 -29.71 26.63 -4.90
CA PRO A 81 -31.11 26.21 -4.89
C PRO A 81 -31.33 25.02 -5.85
N GLU A 82 -32.46 24.33 -5.70
CA GLU A 82 -32.97 23.33 -6.63
C GLU A 82 -33.56 23.99 -7.89
N ALA A 83 -33.84 23.19 -8.92
CA ALA A 83 -34.35 23.68 -10.21
C ALA A 83 -35.69 24.43 -10.11
N ASP A 84 -36.46 24.18 -9.05
CA ASP A 84 -37.73 24.86 -8.77
C ASP A 84 -37.55 26.12 -7.88
N GLY A 85 -36.30 26.52 -7.64
CA GLY A 85 -35.89 27.67 -6.82
C GLY A 85 -35.86 27.40 -5.32
N TYR A 86 -36.21 26.19 -4.87
CA TYR A 86 -36.21 25.83 -3.46
C TYR A 86 -34.80 25.75 -2.88
N TYR A 87 -34.61 26.22 -1.66
CA TYR A 87 -33.37 26.00 -0.93
C TYR A 87 -33.66 25.63 0.53
N GLU A 88 -32.74 24.86 1.10
CA GLU A 88 -32.71 24.51 2.52
C GLU A 88 -31.29 24.74 3.06
N THR A 89 -31.19 25.41 4.21
CA THR A 89 -29.91 25.65 4.88
C THR A 89 -30.03 25.64 6.39
N ARG A 90 -28.93 25.34 7.09
CA ARG A 90 -28.83 25.42 8.55
C ARG A 90 -28.03 26.65 8.94
N VAL A 91 -28.66 27.58 9.63
CA VAL A 91 -28.05 28.86 10.01
C VAL A 91 -28.50 29.25 11.42
N SER A 92 -27.66 30.01 12.13
CA SER A 92 -28.02 30.59 13.43
C SER A 92 -29.32 31.39 13.35
N GLU A 93 -30.19 31.27 14.36
CA GLU A 93 -31.44 32.04 14.46
C GLU A 93 -31.23 33.56 14.37
N THR A 94 -30.04 34.04 14.74
CA THR A 94 -29.65 35.46 14.71
C THR A 94 -28.67 35.78 13.59
N GLY A 95 -28.42 34.81 12.70
CA GLY A 95 -27.54 34.92 11.55
C GLY A 95 -28.15 35.68 10.38
N ALA A 96 -27.52 35.55 9.21
CA ALA A 96 -27.96 36.19 7.97
C ALA A 96 -27.69 35.31 6.74
N LEU A 97 -28.48 35.54 5.70
CA LEU A 97 -28.34 34.95 4.38
C LEU A 97 -27.92 36.06 3.40
N LEU A 98 -26.99 35.77 2.51
CA LEU A 98 -26.59 36.66 1.42
C LEU A 98 -26.74 35.91 0.11
N VAL A 99 -27.60 36.41 -0.78
CA VAL A 99 -27.86 35.83 -2.09
C VAL A 99 -27.15 36.66 -3.15
N THR A 100 -26.39 35.97 -4.00
CA THR A 100 -25.73 36.55 -5.17
C THR A 100 -26.14 35.76 -6.41
N ILE A 101 -26.35 36.47 -7.51
CA ILE A 101 -26.74 35.87 -8.79
C ILE A 101 -25.78 36.37 -9.87
N VAL A 102 -25.17 35.44 -10.61
CA VAL A 102 -24.26 35.76 -11.71
C VAL A 102 -25.01 36.58 -12.77
N GLY A 103 -24.46 37.75 -13.12
CA GLY A 103 -25.07 38.68 -14.09
C GLY A 103 -26.15 39.62 -13.53
N VAL A 104 -26.39 39.61 -12.21
CA VAL A 104 -27.29 40.56 -11.53
C VAL A 104 -26.48 41.41 -10.54
N GLU A 105 -26.54 42.73 -10.68
CA GLU A 105 -25.81 43.66 -9.78
C GLU A 105 -26.40 43.69 -8.36
N GLU A 106 -27.70 43.42 -8.22
CA GLU A 106 -28.40 43.40 -6.93
C GLU A 106 -27.96 42.20 -6.08
N LYS A 107 -27.28 42.48 -4.97
CA LYS A 107 -26.88 41.49 -3.93
C LYS A 107 -27.82 41.66 -2.75
N VAL A 108 -28.48 40.58 -2.32
CA VAL A 108 -29.53 40.65 -1.29
C VAL A 108 -29.06 40.02 0.01
N LEU A 109 -28.90 40.85 1.05
CA LEU A 109 -28.60 40.40 2.40
C LEU A 109 -29.87 40.45 3.24
N GLU A 110 -30.26 39.31 3.82
CA GLU A 110 -31.45 39.17 4.64
C GLU A 110 -31.12 38.53 5.99
N LYS A 111 -31.55 39.15 7.09
CA LYS A 111 -31.32 38.62 8.44
C LYS A 111 -32.25 37.44 8.71
N VAL A 112 -31.77 36.36 9.31
CA VAL A 112 -32.62 35.20 9.66
C VAL A 112 -33.67 35.63 10.66
N ASN A 113 -33.26 36.31 11.73
CA ASN A 113 -34.15 36.93 12.73
C ASN A 113 -35.28 35.98 13.17
N TYR A 114 -34.91 34.77 13.59
CA TYR A 114 -35.81 33.69 14.04
C TYR A 114 -36.81 33.16 12.99
N ARG A 115 -36.70 33.57 11.72
CA ARG A 115 -37.54 33.07 10.62
C ARG A 115 -37.01 31.74 10.11
N ILE A 116 -37.89 30.75 10.01
CA ILE A 116 -37.63 29.42 9.42
C ILE A 116 -37.97 29.35 7.92
N LYS A 117 -38.64 30.37 7.40
CA LYS A 117 -38.97 30.50 5.97
C LYS A 117 -38.64 31.90 5.47
N ILE A 118 -37.83 32.01 4.41
CA ILE A 118 -37.39 33.27 3.81
C ILE A 118 -37.42 33.13 2.27
N ASP A 119 -38.36 33.81 1.62
CA ASP A 119 -38.46 33.79 0.15
C ASP A 119 -37.79 35.05 -0.44
N PHE A 120 -37.01 34.87 -1.52
CA PHE A 120 -36.30 35.95 -2.20
C PHE A 120 -36.91 36.23 -3.58
N ASN A 121 -37.37 37.47 -3.77
CA ASN A 121 -37.94 37.96 -5.04
C ASN A 121 -37.01 39.03 -5.63
N ILE A 122 -36.03 38.59 -6.43
CA ILE A 122 -34.92 39.44 -6.89
C ILE A 122 -35.19 39.91 -8.33
N LEU A 123 -34.89 41.18 -8.64
CA LEU A 123 -35.01 41.72 -9.99
C LEU A 123 -33.89 41.16 -10.87
N GLY A 124 -34.18 40.07 -11.57
CA GLY A 124 -33.29 39.57 -12.62
C GLY A 124 -33.48 40.43 -13.87
N GLY A 125 -32.39 40.99 -14.39
CA GLY A 125 -32.36 41.46 -15.77
C GLY A 125 -32.77 40.33 -16.74
N ASN A 126 -33.02 40.65 -18.00
CA ASN A 126 -33.40 39.67 -19.03
C ASN A 126 -32.24 38.70 -19.32
N ILE A 127 -31.96 37.78 -18.41
CA ILE A 127 -31.11 36.62 -18.64
C ILE A 127 -31.97 35.67 -19.47
N LEU A 128 -31.79 35.74 -20.79
CA LEU A 128 -32.25 34.68 -21.68
C LEU A 128 -31.62 33.37 -21.16
N PRO A 129 -32.37 32.25 -21.09
CA PRO A 129 -31.72 30.97 -20.86
C PRO A 129 -30.60 30.81 -21.90
N PRO A 130 -29.48 30.15 -21.57
CA PRO A 130 -28.50 29.82 -22.58
C PRO A 130 -29.26 29.06 -23.65
N SER A 131 -29.49 29.74 -24.78
CA SER A 131 -29.74 29.04 -26.00
C SER A 131 -28.43 28.30 -26.21
N ILE A 132 -28.44 27.01 -25.90
CA ILE A 132 -27.64 26.08 -26.68
C ILE A 132 -27.87 26.59 -28.10
N LYS A 133 -26.80 26.96 -28.81
CA LYS A 133 -26.90 27.09 -30.25
C LYS A 133 -27.27 25.70 -30.74
N THR A 134 -28.55 25.37 -30.69
CA THR A 134 -29.12 24.18 -31.28
C THR A 134 -29.11 24.52 -32.77
N GLU A 135 -27.94 24.37 -33.39
CA GLU A 135 -27.97 23.64 -34.65
C GLU A 135 -28.84 22.41 -34.36
N GLN A 136 -29.96 22.28 -35.08
CA GLN A 136 -30.90 21.19 -34.84
C GLN A 136 -30.13 19.88 -34.97
N LEU A 137 -29.76 19.29 -33.84
CA LEU A 137 -29.06 18.01 -33.81
C LEU A 137 -29.98 17.00 -34.52
N THR A 138 -29.50 16.44 -35.62
CA THR A 138 -30.24 15.46 -36.40
C THR A 138 -30.16 14.06 -35.79
N GLU A 139 -29.12 13.80 -34.99
CA GLU A 139 -28.83 12.50 -34.40
C GLU A 139 -28.37 12.61 -32.94
N PRO A 140 -28.58 11.57 -32.11
CA PRO A 140 -28.08 11.48 -30.74
C PRO A 140 -26.54 11.56 -30.64
N THR A 141 -26.01 12.77 -30.54
CA THR A 141 -24.57 13.02 -30.37
C THR A 141 -24.27 13.42 -28.93
N PRO A 142 -23.54 12.62 -28.13
CA PRO A 142 -23.22 12.98 -26.77
C PRO A 142 -22.37 14.24 -26.69
N ILE A 143 -22.73 15.09 -25.73
CA ILE A 143 -21.93 16.21 -25.28
C ILE A 143 -21.15 15.74 -24.07
N GLU A 144 -19.84 15.65 -24.22
CA GLU A 144 -18.97 15.22 -23.13
C GLU A 144 -19.04 16.19 -21.96
N GLY A 145 -19.27 15.63 -20.78
CA GLY A 145 -19.18 16.36 -19.53
C GLY A 145 -17.76 16.44 -19.00
N GLU A 146 -17.69 16.63 -17.69
CA GLU A 146 -16.48 16.89 -16.95
C GLU A 146 -15.74 15.60 -16.61
N ASN A 147 -14.89 15.14 -17.54
CA ASN A 147 -14.08 13.93 -17.38
C ASN A 147 -12.83 14.24 -16.53
N GLU A 148 -12.75 13.65 -15.35
CA GLU A 148 -11.66 13.87 -14.38
C GLU A 148 -11.19 12.54 -13.79
N ILE A 149 -9.88 12.34 -13.72
CA ILE A 149 -9.30 11.20 -13.01
C ILE A 149 -8.94 11.64 -11.59
N GLN A 150 -9.57 10.99 -10.61
CA GLN A 150 -9.30 11.15 -9.19
C GLN A 150 -8.75 9.83 -8.65
N GLY A 151 -7.50 9.84 -8.21
CA GLY A 151 -6.78 8.63 -7.82
C GLY A 151 -6.74 7.62 -8.96
N ASP A 152 -7.23 6.42 -8.71
CA ASP A 152 -7.34 5.33 -9.69
C ASP A 152 -8.76 5.21 -10.29
N THR A 153 -9.53 6.30 -10.31
CA THR A 153 -10.92 6.33 -10.80
C THR A 153 -11.15 7.46 -11.80
N LEU A 154 -11.63 7.12 -13.00
CA LEU A 154 -12.18 8.07 -13.95
C LEU A 154 -13.63 8.39 -13.57
N ILE A 155 -13.92 9.65 -13.31
CA ILE A 155 -15.25 10.19 -13.18
C ILE A 155 -15.63 10.72 -14.56
N ALA A 156 -16.54 10.02 -15.23
CA ALA A 156 -16.97 10.35 -16.57
C ALA A 156 -18.45 10.72 -16.57
N THR A 157 -18.78 11.78 -17.30
CA THR A 157 -20.16 12.25 -17.45
C THR A 157 -20.39 12.66 -18.90
N SER A 158 -21.60 12.43 -19.41
CA SER A 158 -22.01 12.87 -20.73
C SER A 158 -23.51 13.16 -20.74
N ALA A 159 -23.90 14.19 -21.48
CA ALA A 159 -25.29 14.48 -21.80
C ALA A 159 -25.58 13.99 -23.22
N ILE A 160 -26.55 13.10 -23.38
CA ILE A 160 -26.93 12.54 -24.68
C ILE A 160 -28.25 13.21 -25.09
N PRO A 161 -28.21 14.32 -25.85
CA PRO A 161 -29.39 14.93 -26.41
C PRO A 161 -30.05 13.97 -27.40
N LEU A 162 -31.32 13.68 -27.17
CA LEU A 162 -32.18 12.92 -28.07
C LEU A 162 -33.04 13.91 -28.86
N PRO A 163 -32.93 13.94 -30.20
CA PRO A 163 -33.81 14.74 -31.04
C PRO A 163 -35.26 14.25 -30.97
N ASP A 164 -36.18 15.06 -31.51
CA ASP A 164 -37.59 14.67 -31.60
C ASP A 164 -37.76 13.30 -32.27
N ARG A 165 -38.67 12.49 -31.74
CA ARG A 165 -39.07 11.15 -32.18
C ARG A 165 -38.07 10.02 -31.91
N PHE A 166 -36.92 10.28 -31.29
CA PHE A 166 -35.97 9.23 -30.90
C PHE A 166 -36.39 8.49 -29.63
N GLY A 167 -36.78 9.20 -28.56
CA GLY A 167 -37.10 8.57 -27.27
C GLY A 167 -38.32 7.63 -27.33
N LYS A 168 -39.46 8.11 -27.85
CA LYS A 168 -40.77 7.42 -27.97
C LYS A 168 -41.30 6.76 -26.67
N THR A 169 -42.58 6.90 -26.40
CA THR A 169 -43.20 6.27 -25.22
C THR A 169 -43.31 4.75 -25.32
N ASN A 170 -43.23 4.18 -26.52
CA ASN A 170 -43.34 2.75 -26.81
C ASN A 170 -41.99 2.12 -27.21
N ALA A 171 -40.88 2.73 -26.83
CA ALA A 171 -39.54 2.23 -27.12
C ALA A 171 -38.70 2.03 -25.86
N ARG A 172 -37.58 1.35 -26.04
CA ARG A 172 -36.51 1.14 -25.08
C ARG A 172 -35.20 1.65 -25.68
N LEU A 173 -34.44 2.39 -24.89
CA LEU A 173 -33.07 2.81 -25.19
C LEU A 173 -32.11 1.95 -24.38
N ILE A 174 -31.17 1.32 -25.07
CA ILE A 174 -30.12 0.49 -24.52
C ILE A 174 -28.79 1.20 -24.76
N LEU A 175 -28.12 1.60 -23.68
CA LEU A 175 -26.76 2.12 -23.74
C LEU A 175 -25.82 1.12 -23.07
N GLN A 176 -24.90 0.54 -23.85
CA GLN A 176 -23.84 -0.34 -23.34
C GLN A 176 -22.48 0.36 -23.45
N PRO A 177 -21.98 0.95 -22.35
CA PRO A 177 -20.66 1.59 -22.34
C PRO A 177 -19.54 0.54 -22.26
N VAL A 178 -18.43 0.81 -22.92
CA VAL A 178 -17.23 -0.03 -22.95
C VAL A 178 -15.99 0.84 -22.79
N LEU A 179 -15.07 0.39 -21.92
CA LEU A 179 -13.81 1.06 -21.64
C LEU A 179 -12.71 0.54 -22.57
N PHE A 180 -11.98 1.46 -23.20
CA PHE A 180 -10.87 1.15 -24.10
C PHE A 180 -9.57 1.81 -23.65
N SER A 181 -8.44 1.20 -24.01
CA SER A 181 -7.11 1.82 -23.92
C SER A 181 -6.94 2.83 -25.04
N ALA A 182 -6.55 4.07 -24.73
CA ALA A 182 -6.27 5.07 -25.77
C ALA A 182 -4.99 4.74 -26.57
N GLU A 183 -4.05 3.99 -25.97
CA GLU A 183 -2.77 3.66 -26.59
C GLU A 183 -2.87 2.52 -27.61
N THR A 184 -3.65 1.48 -27.29
CA THR A 184 -3.73 0.25 -28.11
C THR A 184 -5.07 0.08 -28.81
N SER A 185 -6.07 0.90 -28.45
CA SER A 185 -7.47 0.75 -28.87
C SER A 185 -8.10 -0.60 -28.49
N ASP A 186 -7.48 -1.34 -27.55
CA ASP A 186 -8.01 -2.62 -27.07
C ASP A 186 -9.15 -2.40 -26.07
N THR A 187 -10.13 -3.30 -26.12
CA THR A 187 -11.19 -3.37 -25.12
C THR A 187 -10.63 -3.82 -23.77
N ILE A 188 -10.79 -2.97 -22.75
CA ILE A 188 -10.40 -3.31 -21.37
C ILE A 188 -11.53 -4.08 -20.68
N ARG A 189 -12.75 -3.53 -20.71
CA ARG A 189 -13.95 -4.18 -20.14
C ARG A 189 -15.25 -3.50 -20.55
N TYR A 190 -16.34 -4.26 -20.46
CA TYR A 190 -17.71 -3.74 -20.51
C TYR A 190 -18.08 -3.09 -19.18
N LEU A 191 -18.74 -1.93 -19.24
CA LEU A 191 -19.27 -1.22 -18.07
C LEU A 191 -20.75 -1.57 -17.87
N ARG A 192 -21.35 -1.05 -16.79
CA ARG A 192 -22.76 -1.32 -16.47
C ARG A 192 -23.65 -0.69 -17.55
N PRO A 193 -24.54 -1.45 -18.21
CA PRO A 193 -25.48 -0.89 -19.17
C PRO A 193 -26.50 0.03 -18.48
N ARG A 194 -27.01 1.01 -19.23
CA ARG A 194 -28.09 1.91 -18.83
C ARG A 194 -29.26 1.73 -19.78
N ILE A 195 -30.41 1.37 -19.23
CA ILE A 195 -31.62 1.12 -20.01
C ILE A 195 -32.65 2.17 -19.62
N PHE A 196 -33.33 2.76 -20.60
CA PHE A 196 -34.43 3.70 -20.37
C PHE A 196 -35.63 3.20 -21.14
N ASP A 197 -36.76 3.03 -20.46
CA ASP A 197 -38.00 2.57 -21.07
C ASP A 197 -38.97 3.74 -21.21
N GLY A 198 -39.71 3.79 -22.32
CA GLY A 198 -40.92 4.58 -22.40
C GLY A 198 -42.06 3.90 -21.62
N ASP A 199 -43.01 4.70 -21.12
CA ASP A 199 -44.11 4.20 -20.27
C ASP A 199 -44.90 3.04 -20.91
N GLN A 200 -45.20 3.14 -22.21
CA GLN A 200 -45.93 2.09 -22.94
C GLN A 200 -45.06 0.87 -23.17
N TYR A 201 -43.76 1.05 -23.39
CA TYR A 201 -42.82 -0.06 -23.54
C TYR A 201 -42.75 -0.87 -22.25
N ALA A 202 -42.52 -0.20 -21.11
CA ALA A 202 -42.42 -0.81 -19.80
C ALA A 202 -43.68 -1.61 -19.43
N LEU A 203 -44.87 -1.02 -19.60
CA LEU A 203 -46.14 -1.70 -19.34
C LEU A 203 -46.35 -2.94 -20.23
N THR A 204 -45.98 -2.83 -21.51
CA THR A 204 -46.09 -3.96 -22.43
C THR A 204 -45.07 -5.05 -22.08
N GLN A 205 -43.88 -4.67 -21.61
CA GLN A 205 -42.81 -5.61 -21.27
C GLN A 205 -43.21 -6.40 -20.03
N ASP A 206 -43.71 -5.71 -19.01
CA ASP A 206 -44.19 -6.36 -17.79
C ASP A 206 -45.30 -7.36 -18.11
N ARG A 207 -46.24 -7.05 -19.02
CA ARG A 207 -47.26 -8.01 -19.48
C ARG A 207 -46.67 -9.21 -20.22
N ARG A 208 -45.71 -8.99 -21.12
CA ARG A 208 -45.02 -10.06 -21.87
C ARG A 208 -44.21 -10.97 -20.97
N MET A 209 -43.75 -10.44 -19.84
CA MET A 209 -42.97 -11.16 -18.83
C MET A 209 -43.84 -11.71 -17.69
N GLU A 210 -45.14 -11.89 -17.93
CA GLU A 210 -46.11 -12.43 -16.96
C GLU A 210 -46.19 -11.65 -15.63
N TYR A 211 -45.93 -10.34 -15.68
CA TYR A 211 -45.79 -9.44 -14.53
C TYR A 211 -44.62 -9.77 -13.60
N ASP A 212 -43.67 -10.59 -14.07
CA ASP A 212 -42.43 -10.94 -13.38
C ASP A 212 -41.19 -10.53 -14.20
N ALA A 213 -41.15 -9.26 -14.59
CA ALA A 213 -40.08 -8.75 -15.44
C ALA A 213 -38.70 -8.73 -14.76
N ILE A 214 -38.63 -8.81 -13.43
CA ILE A 214 -37.35 -8.82 -12.72
C ILE A 214 -36.58 -10.11 -13.03
N ASP A 215 -37.26 -11.24 -13.04
CA ASP A 215 -36.66 -12.54 -13.30
C ASP A 215 -36.68 -12.89 -14.80
N ASN A 216 -37.70 -12.43 -15.54
CA ASN A 216 -37.90 -12.82 -16.94
C ASN A 216 -37.30 -11.85 -17.99
N ASP A 217 -37.05 -10.58 -17.66
CA ASP A 217 -36.34 -9.63 -18.56
C ASP A 217 -34.90 -9.41 -18.08
N PRO A 218 -33.88 -9.93 -18.81
CA PRO A 218 -32.47 -9.79 -18.45
C PRO A 218 -32.00 -8.33 -18.29
N LEU A 219 -32.68 -7.38 -18.93
CA LEU A 219 -32.37 -5.95 -18.92
C LEU A 219 -33.11 -5.17 -17.83
N LYS A 220 -34.17 -5.73 -17.22
CA LYS A 220 -35.01 -5.02 -16.24
C LYS A 220 -34.20 -4.48 -15.05
N LYS A 221 -33.21 -5.26 -14.58
CA LYS A 221 -32.30 -4.87 -13.49
C LYS A 221 -31.40 -3.66 -13.79
N PHE A 222 -31.34 -3.24 -15.05
CA PHE A 222 -30.55 -2.10 -15.52
C PHE A 222 -31.41 -0.92 -15.98
N VAL A 223 -32.74 -1.03 -15.90
CA VAL A 223 -33.67 0.05 -16.23
C VAL A 223 -33.55 1.16 -15.20
N ASP A 224 -33.34 2.38 -15.68
CA ASP A 224 -33.38 3.60 -14.89
C ASP A 224 -34.82 4.10 -14.81
N THR A 225 -35.41 4.07 -13.62
CA THR A 225 -36.80 4.47 -13.40
C THR A 225 -36.96 5.97 -13.11
N THR A 226 -35.87 6.73 -13.14
CA THR A 226 -35.91 8.18 -12.87
C THR A 226 -36.26 9.00 -14.11
N LEU A 227 -36.15 8.40 -15.30
CA LEU A 227 -36.39 9.04 -16.58
C LEU A 227 -37.14 8.10 -17.52
N ASN A 228 -38.30 8.54 -18.01
CA ASN A 228 -39.08 7.79 -19.00
C ASN A 228 -38.91 8.42 -20.39
N LEU A 229 -38.78 7.56 -21.41
CA LEU A 229 -38.63 8.04 -22.78
C LEU A 229 -39.92 8.66 -23.31
N ARG A 230 -39.75 9.75 -24.07
CA ARG A 230 -40.83 10.55 -24.67
C ARG A 230 -40.49 10.94 -26.11
N ALA A 231 -41.51 11.35 -26.85
CA ALA A 231 -41.37 11.64 -28.28
C ALA A 231 -40.82 13.04 -28.57
N ASP A 232 -40.93 13.98 -27.64
CA ASP A 232 -40.29 15.29 -27.70
C ASP A 232 -38.81 15.19 -27.31
N SER A 233 -38.01 16.14 -27.82
CA SER A 233 -36.60 16.26 -27.49
C SER A 233 -36.35 16.21 -25.99
N MET A 234 -35.28 15.50 -25.63
CA MET A 234 -34.91 15.28 -24.25
C MET A 234 -33.41 15.03 -24.12
N ILE A 235 -32.89 15.04 -22.90
CA ILE A 235 -31.47 14.75 -22.64
C ILE A 235 -31.40 13.55 -21.70
N VAL A 236 -30.64 12.54 -22.12
CA VAL A 236 -30.30 11.38 -21.29
C VAL A 236 -28.92 11.62 -20.70
N ASN A 237 -28.83 11.67 -19.38
CA ASN A 237 -27.55 11.87 -18.70
C ASN A 237 -26.90 10.51 -18.39
N TRP A 238 -25.64 10.37 -18.80
CA TRP A 238 -24.79 9.26 -18.40
C TRP A 238 -23.72 9.75 -17.42
N ALA A 239 -23.54 9.02 -16.32
CA ALA A 239 -22.50 9.27 -15.35
C ALA A 239 -22.01 7.94 -14.77
N ASP A 240 -20.69 7.79 -14.66
CA ASP A 240 -20.07 6.61 -14.08
C ASP A 240 -18.76 6.92 -13.35
N LYS A 241 -18.38 6.04 -12.43
CA LYS A 241 -17.12 6.04 -11.69
C LYS A 241 -16.35 4.78 -12.03
N ILE A 242 -15.35 4.92 -12.89
CA ILE A 242 -14.70 3.81 -13.57
C ILE A 242 -13.30 3.61 -12.98
N LYS A 243 -13.09 2.52 -12.27
CA LYS A 243 -11.75 2.17 -11.75
C LYS A 243 -10.78 1.85 -12.88
N LEU A 244 -9.66 2.54 -12.96
CA LEU A 244 -8.66 2.37 -14.00
C LEU A 244 -7.60 1.33 -13.59
N PRO A 245 -7.09 0.49 -14.52
CA PRO A 245 -5.97 -0.39 -14.24
C PRO A 245 -4.68 0.37 -13.92
N ASP A 246 -4.42 1.44 -14.67
CA ASP A 246 -3.29 2.34 -14.51
C ASP A 246 -3.77 3.78 -14.76
N PRO A 247 -3.86 4.65 -13.73
CA PRO A 247 -4.37 6.00 -13.89
C PRO A 247 -3.47 6.94 -14.69
N LYS A 248 -2.22 6.55 -14.99
CA LYS A 248 -1.29 7.35 -15.81
C LYS A 248 -1.54 7.20 -17.30
N LYS A 249 -2.21 6.14 -17.74
CA LYS A 249 -2.54 5.90 -19.16
C LYS A 249 -3.81 6.60 -19.62
N GLY A 250 -3.94 6.85 -20.91
CA GLY A 250 -5.16 7.40 -21.51
C GLY A 250 -6.25 6.32 -21.68
N TYR A 251 -7.50 6.68 -21.42
CA TYR A 251 -8.66 5.81 -21.64
C TYR A 251 -9.81 6.61 -22.20
N TYR A 252 -10.62 5.96 -23.03
CA TYR A 252 -11.87 6.53 -23.52
C TYR A 252 -13.01 5.53 -23.32
N VAL A 253 -14.24 6.06 -23.28
CA VAL A 253 -15.46 5.28 -23.13
C VAL A 253 -16.31 5.46 -24.37
N GLN A 254 -16.60 4.35 -25.02
CA GLN A 254 -17.49 4.30 -26.17
C GLN A 254 -18.79 3.60 -25.74
N GLY A 255 -19.93 4.16 -26.13
CA GLY A 255 -21.25 3.61 -25.89
C GLY A 255 -21.84 3.01 -27.15
N TYR A 256 -22.28 1.77 -27.10
CA TYR A 256 -23.20 1.23 -28.10
C TYR A 256 -24.61 1.67 -27.71
N LEU A 257 -25.19 2.57 -28.51
CA LEU A 257 -26.50 3.18 -28.28
C LEU A 257 -27.50 2.58 -29.26
N GLN A 258 -28.44 1.80 -28.72
CA GLN A 258 -29.51 1.17 -29.49
C GLN A 258 -30.87 1.67 -28.99
N MET A 259 -31.81 1.91 -29.90
CA MET A 259 -33.21 2.15 -29.56
C MET A 259 -34.11 1.22 -30.36
N GLU A 260 -35.03 0.60 -29.64
CA GLU A 260 -35.92 -0.42 -30.18
C GLU A 260 -37.35 -0.22 -29.73
N ASP A 261 -38.29 -0.53 -30.60
CA ASP A 261 -39.65 -0.86 -30.20
C ASP A 261 -39.87 -2.36 -30.34
N TYR A 262 -41.07 -2.85 -30.07
CA TYR A 262 -41.37 -4.28 -30.14
C TYR A 262 -41.27 -4.91 -31.53
N ASN A 263 -41.20 -4.11 -32.58
CA ASN A 263 -41.21 -4.58 -33.95
C ASN A 263 -39.83 -4.43 -34.60
N THR A 264 -39.07 -3.38 -34.25
CA THR A 264 -37.83 -3.01 -34.95
C THR A 264 -36.82 -2.33 -34.02
N ILE A 265 -35.55 -2.54 -34.31
CA ILE A 265 -34.48 -1.64 -33.88
C ILE A 265 -34.44 -0.50 -34.89
N TYR A 266 -34.86 0.70 -34.47
CA TYR A 266 -34.97 1.85 -35.37
C TYR A 266 -33.78 2.83 -35.27
N TYR A 267 -32.93 2.66 -34.26
CA TYR A 267 -31.68 3.38 -34.15
C TYR A 267 -30.61 2.48 -33.53
N ASN A 268 -29.41 2.51 -34.11
CA ASN A 268 -28.26 1.82 -33.57
C ASN A 268 -27.01 2.57 -34.04
N ASP A 269 -26.24 3.08 -33.10
CA ASP A 269 -25.00 3.77 -33.39
C ASP A 269 -23.99 3.63 -32.25
N THR A 270 -22.75 3.98 -32.56
CA THR A 270 -21.64 4.03 -31.64
C THR A 270 -21.33 5.49 -31.29
N VAL A 271 -21.37 5.82 -30.01
CA VAL A 271 -21.18 7.18 -29.54
C VAL A 271 -20.02 7.31 -28.57
N MET A 272 -19.29 8.42 -28.61
CA MET A 272 -18.22 8.71 -27.64
C MET A 272 -18.84 9.27 -26.35
N LEU A 273 -18.69 8.55 -25.23
CA LEU A 273 -19.20 8.98 -23.93
C LEU A 273 -18.12 9.66 -23.07
N ALA A 274 -16.84 9.38 -23.33
CA ALA A 274 -15.73 10.10 -22.72
C ALA A 274 -14.49 9.96 -23.60
N SER A 275 -13.94 11.09 -24.04
CA SER A 275 -12.69 11.16 -24.81
C SER A 275 -11.48 10.69 -24.02
N PRO A 276 -10.36 10.37 -24.70
CA PRO A 276 -9.08 10.11 -24.04
C PRO A 276 -8.52 11.32 -23.28
N ARG A 277 -9.12 12.52 -23.44
CA ARG A 277 -8.73 13.74 -22.75
C ARG A 277 -9.43 13.81 -21.40
N SER A 278 -8.64 13.73 -20.32
CA SER A 278 -9.14 13.73 -18.95
C SER A 278 -8.34 14.71 -18.10
N ARG A 279 -9.04 15.47 -17.24
CA ARG A 279 -8.38 16.35 -16.28
C ARG A 279 -7.67 15.49 -15.22
N ARG A 280 -6.44 15.88 -14.88
CA ARG A 280 -5.67 15.25 -13.78
C ARG A 280 -5.00 16.34 -12.96
N PRO A 281 -5.77 17.09 -12.17
CA PRO A 281 -5.27 18.29 -11.53
C PRO A 281 -4.08 17.98 -10.62
N LEU A 282 -4.10 16.84 -9.94
CA LEU A 282 -3.09 16.46 -8.96
C LEU A 282 -1.80 15.85 -9.55
N ARG A 283 -1.68 15.74 -10.89
CA ARG A 283 -0.49 15.14 -11.53
C ARG A 283 0.81 15.91 -11.22
N PHE A 284 0.68 17.19 -10.92
CA PHE A 284 1.78 18.11 -10.64
C PHE A 284 2.04 18.31 -9.14
N LEU A 285 1.36 17.56 -8.27
CA LEU A 285 1.62 17.61 -6.83
C LEU A 285 3.05 17.19 -6.53
N GLU A 286 3.71 17.96 -5.69
CA GLU A 286 5.02 17.67 -5.12
C GLU A 286 4.85 17.00 -3.77
N TYR A 287 5.42 15.82 -3.59
CA TYR A 287 5.39 15.13 -2.31
C TYR A 287 6.58 14.18 -2.15
N SER A 288 7.00 14.03 -0.90
CA SER A 288 7.94 13.00 -0.46
C SER A 288 7.31 12.19 0.66
N PHE A 289 7.68 10.92 0.76
CA PHE A 289 7.19 10.06 1.83
C PHE A 289 8.17 10.07 2.99
N ASP A 290 7.67 10.46 4.16
CA ASP A 290 8.37 10.19 5.40
C ASP A 290 8.55 8.68 5.58
N GLN A 291 9.67 8.31 6.16
CA GLN A 291 9.99 6.92 6.46
C GLN A 291 9.69 6.66 7.93
N TYR A 292 8.78 5.72 8.17
CA TYR A 292 8.34 5.41 9.52
C TYR A 292 9.13 4.22 10.04
N ASN A 293 9.99 4.44 11.02
CA ASN A 293 10.76 3.37 11.64
C ASN A 293 10.01 2.79 12.85
N LEU A 294 10.10 1.47 13.02
CA LEU A 294 9.67 0.83 14.26
C LEU A 294 10.72 1.07 15.35
N ASP A 295 10.26 1.11 16.60
CA ASP A 295 11.15 1.10 17.76
C ASP A 295 11.95 -0.21 17.78
N HIS A 296 13.27 -0.08 17.70
CA HIS A 296 14.18 -1.21 17.65
C HIS A 296 14.05 -2.12 18.89
N ASP A 297 13.96 -1.52 20.09
CA ASP A 297 13.99 -2.26 21.35
C ASP A 297 12.67 -2.97 21.63
N LYS A 298 11.54 -2.39 21.19
CA LYS A 298 10.20 -2.97 21.34
C LYS A 298 10.03 -4.30 20.61
N TYR A 299 10.74 -4.50 19.50
CA TYR A 299 10.62 -5.70 18.65
C TYR A 299 11.79 -6.67 18.81
N LYS A 300 12.49 -6.62 19.96
CA LYS A 300 13.58 -7.55 20.27
C LYS A 300 13.08 -9.00 20.35
N GLU A 301 13.67 -9.86 19.54
CA GLU A 301 13.45 -11.31 19.60
C GLU A 301 14.30 -11.96 20.69
N ARG A 302 13.83 -13.09 21.23
CA ARG A 302 14.58 -13.82 22.28
C ARG A 302 15.67 -14.66 21.65
N ALA A 303 16.84 -14.72 22.31
CA ALA A 303 17.88 -15.66 21.94
C ALA A 303 17.34 -17.10 22.00
N GLN A 304 17.51 -17.85 20.92
CA GLN A 304 17.11 -19.25 20.84
C GLN A 304 18.27 -20.17 21.27
N LYS A 305 17.92 -21.35 21.80
CA LYS A 305 18.89 -22.38 22.17
C LYS A 305 19.47 -23.01 20.90
N GLU A 306 20.78 -22.93 20.70
CA GLU A 306 21.44 -23.64 19.59
C GLU A 306 21.79 -25.08 20.02
N LEU A 307 21.35 -26.06 19.25
CA LEU A 307 21.77 -27.46 19.40
C LEU A 307 22.92 -27.75 18.44
N ARG A 308 24.05 -28.24 18.97
CA ARG A 308 25.20 -28.67 18.18
C ARG A 308 25.45 -30.16 18.34
N ASN A 309 25.73 -30.82 17.21
CA ASN A 309 26.05 -32.24 17.14
C ASN A 309 27.49 -32.38 16.66
N THR A 310 28.28 -33.22 17.33
CA THR A 310 29.66 -33.51 16.95
C THR A 310 29.90 -35.01 17.04
N ALA A 311 30.51 -35.58 16.00
CA ALA A 311 30.85 -37.00 15.93
C ALA A 311 32.35 -37.15 15.61
N GLY A 312 32.99 -38.14 16.20
CA GLY A 312 34.42 -38.38 16.03
C GLY A 312 34.82 -39.84 16.29
N ASN A 313 35.98 -40.22 15.76
CA ASN A 313 36.54 -41.56 15.91
C ASN A 313 37.91 -41.47 16.59
N ILE A 314 38.13 -42.29 17.63
CA ILE A 314 39.42 -42.44 18.30
C ILE A 314 39.92 -43.86 18.08
N SER A 315 41.14 -43.97 17.56
CA SER A 315 41.85 -45.25 17.54
C SER A 315 42.66 -45.36 18.83
N LEU A 316 42.26 -46.27 19.73
CA LEU A 316 42.95 -46.53 20.99
C LEU A 316 43.59 -47.91 20.97
N THR A 317 44.90 -47.96 21.18
CA THR A 317 45.65 -49.21 21.27
C THR A 317 45.60 -49.72 22.70
N PHE A 318 45.05 -50.92 22.88
CA PHE A 318 44.97 -51.59 24.17
C PHE A 318 46.01 -52.69 24.31
N LEU A 319 46.51 -52.91 25.52
CA LEU A 319 47.33 -54.06 25.86
C LEU A 319 46.60 -55.37 25.53
N VAL A 320 47.37 -56.37 25.10
CA VAL A 320 46.84 -57.68 24.69
C VAL A 320 46.08 -58.32 25.85
N ASN A 321 44.84 -58.76 25.59
CA ASN A 321 43.92 -59.37 26.56
C ASN A 321 43.56 -58.49 27.78
N LYS A 322 43.85 -57.19 27.74
CA LYS A 322 43.52 -56.25 28.81
C LYS A 322 42.69 -55.08 28.27
N ALA A 323 41.97 -54.45 29.18
CA ALA A 323 41.23 -53.21 28.96
C ALA A 323 42.03 -52.02 29.53
N GLU A 324 43.32 -51.94 29.17
CA GLU A 324 44.25 -50.88 29.57
C GLU A 324 44.89 -50.34 28.29
N ILE A 325 44.94 -49.02 28.15
CA ILE A 325 45.57 -48.36 26.99
C ILE A 325 47.09 -48.58 27.08
N ASP A 326 47.71 -48.91 25.95
CA ASP A 326 49.17 -49.03 25.86
C ASP A 326 49.80 -47.65 26.07
N SER A 327 50.70 -47.52 27.04
CA SER A 327 51.39 -46.26 27.34
C SER A 327 52.28 -45.77 26.20
N LYS A 328 52.56 -46.62 25.20
CA LYS A 328 53.28 -46.26 23.98
C LYS A 328 52.38 -45.62 22.91
N ASP A 329 51.06 -45.68 23.05
CA ASP A 329 50.10 -45.06 22.10
C ASP A 329 49.95 -43.55 22.32
N THR A 330 50.96 -42.82 21.89
CA THR A 330 51.03 -41.36 22.06
C THR A 330 49.97 -40.61 21.24
N SER A 331 49.47 -41.20 20.15
CA SER A 331 48.44 -40.59 19.30
C SER A 331 47.04 -40.77 19.90
N GLY A 332 46.70 -41.99 20.29
CA GLY A 332 45.41 -42.30 20.93
C GLY A 332 45.24 -41.55 22.26
N LEU A 333 46.29 -41.45 23.06
CA LEU A 333 46.28 -40.66 24.30
C LEU A 333 46.07 -39.15 24.05
N LYS A 334 46.71 -38.57 23.02
CA LYS A 334 46.48 -37.17 22.64
C LYS A 334 45.03 -36.92 22.19
N GLN A 335 44.45 -37.81 21.39
CA GLN A 335 43.05 -37.70 20.96
C GLN A 335 42.08 -37.83 22.13
N LEU A 336 42.38 -38.70 23.08
CA LEU A 336 41.60 -38.86 24.31
C LEU A 336 41.67 -37.62 25.20
N GLU A 337 42.85 -37.02 25.37
CA GLU A 337 43.01 -35.77 26.12
C GLU A 337 42.34 -34.58 25.42
N GLN A 338 42.39 -34.51 24.10
CA GLN A 338 41.66 -33.49 23.35
C GLN A 338 40.16 -33.61 23.59
N LEU A 339 39.59 -34.83 23.47
CA LEU A 339 38.17 -35.06 23.75
C LEU A 339 37.79 -34.68 25.19
N ARG A 340 38.65 -35.00 26.17
CA ARG A 340 38.45 -34.59 27.57
C ARG A 340 38.43 -33.08 27.72
N SER A 341 39.38 -32.39 27.09
CA SER A 341 39.45 -30.92 27.11
C SER A 341 38.20 -30.29 26.47
N ASP A 342 37.76 -30.80 25.33
CA ASP A 342 36.59 -30.31 24.61
C ASP A 342 35.31 -30.48 25.45
N LEU A 343 35.09 -31.68 26.01
CA LEU A 343 33.94 -31.96 26.87
C LEU A 343 33.97 -31.15 28.16
N LEU A 344 35.15 -30.96 28.77
CA LEU A 344 35.30 -30.12 29.96
C LEU A 344 35.04 -28.65 29.67
N GLY A 345 35.48 -28.16 28.50
CA GLY A 345 35.15 -26.82 28.00
C GLY A 345 33.65 -26.62 27.79
N ILE A 346 32.93 -27.64 27.30
CA ILE A 346 31.47 -27.59 27.12
C ILE A 346 30.73 -27.63 28.46
N VAL A 347 31.14 -28.50 29.39
CA VAL A 347 30.46 -28.66 30.69
C VAL A 347 30.70 -27.46 31.61
N LYS A 348 31.91 -26.88 31.59
CA LYS A 348 32.25 -25.69 32.38
C LYS A 348 32.01 -24.36 31.67
N GLY A 349 31.69 -24.39 30.37
CA GLY A 349 31.47 -23.21 29.57
C GLY A 349 30.20 -22.46 29.99
N ASP A 350 30.30 -21.14 30.10
CA ASP A 350 29.14 -20.29 30.39
C ASP A 350 28.11 -20.41 29.27
N GLY A 351 26.93 -20.92 29.61
CA GLY A 351 25.85 -21.11 28.67
C GLY A 351 26.06 -22.27 27.68
N SER A 352 26.86 -23.29 27.99
CA SER A 352 26.85 -24.56 27.25
C SER A 352 26.48 -25.74 28.15
N ARG A 353 25.78 -26.72 27.59
CA ARG A 353 25.33 -27.91 28.33
C ARG A 353 25.42 -29.15 27.45
N LEU A 354 26.24 -30.11 27.85
CA LEU A 354 26.25 -31.43 27.22
C LEU A 354 24.92 -32.13 27.49
N THR A 355 24.25 -32.60 26.44
CA THR A 355 22.93 -33.26 26.56
C THR A 355 23.03 -34.76 26.30
N GLU A 356 23.78 -35.16 25.28
CA GLU A 356 23.93 -36.56 24.88
C GLU A 356 25.40 -36.94 24.69
N PHE A 357 25.79 -38.15 25.10
CA PHE A 357 27.11 -38.71 24.87
C PHE A 357 27.02 -40.22 24.57
N HIS A 358 27.35 -40.63 23.36
CA HIS A 358 27.30 -42.01 22.90
C HIS A 358 28.70 -42.52 22.61
N ILE A 359 28.99 -43.73 23.06
CA ILE A 359 30.28 -44.39 22.80
C ILE A 359 30.08 -45.82 22.32
N LYS A 360 30.81 -46.19 21.28
CA LYS A 360 30.81 -47.53 20.71
C LYS A 360 32.24 -48.06 20.63
N GLY A 361 32.47 -49.19 21.27
CA GLY A 361 33.75 -49.90 21.19
C GLY A 361 33.68 -51.07 20.21
N ILE A 362 34.70 -51.18 19.37
CA ILE A 362 34.83 -52.23 18.36
C ILE A 362 36.09 -53.04 18.67
N SER A 363 35.96 -54.36 18.68
CA SER A 363 37.08 -55.30 18.80
C SER A 363 37.36 -55.99 17.47
N SER A 364 38.62 -56.40 17.28
CA SER A 364 39.04 -57.25 16.17
C SER A 364 38.42 -58.66 16.25
N PRO A 365 38.23 -59.36 15.12
CA PRO A 365 37.70 -60.72 15.09
C PRO A 365 38.75 -61.82 15.37
N ASP A 366 39.82 -61.53 16.10
CA ASP A 366 40.98 -62.42 16.30
C ASP A 366 40.71 -63.58 17.27
N GLY A 367 39.79 -63.44 18.22
CA GLY A 367 39.33 -64.50 19.15
C GLY A 367 37.97 -65.11 18.79
N SER A 368 37.33 -65.80 19.73
CA SER A 368 35.91 -66.18 19.59
C SER A 368 35.01 -64.96 19.75
N TYR A 369 33.86 -64.95 19.08
CA TYR A 369 32.91 -63.84 19.12
C TYR A 369 32.55 -63.44 20.56
N ALA A 370 32.24 -64.43 21.41
CA ALA A 370 31.90 -64.18 22.82
C ALA A 370 33.05 -63.54 23.62
N SER A 371 34.29 -63.98 23.37
CA SER A 371 35.48 -63.42 24.05
C SER A 371 35.78 -62.00 23.56
N ASN A 372 35.73 -61.77 22.25
CA ASN A 372 35.97 -60.46 21.64
C ASN A 372 34.89 -59.46 22.05
N LEU A 373 33.62 -59.87 22.11
CA LEU A 373 32.53 -59.01 22.56
C LEU A 373 32.72 -58.59 24.03
N LYS A 374 33.13 -59.53 24.90
CA LYS A 374 33.47 -59.22 26.29
C LYS A 374 34.63 -58.23 26.37
N LEU A 375 35.65 -58.41 25.53
CA LEU A 375 36.81 -57.53 25.47
C LEU A 375 36.45 -56.13 24.94
N ALA A 376 35.62 -56.03 23.91
CA ALA A 376 35.06 -54.77 23.41
C ALA A 376 34.30 -54.04 24.52
N LYS A 377 33.45 -54.75 25.28
CA LYS A 377 32.71 -54.19 26.39
C LYS A 377 33.62 -53.68 27.51
N SER A 378 34.62 -54.46 27.91
CA SER A 378 35.59 -54.04 28.93
C SER A 378 36.42 -52.82 28.50
N ARG A 379 36.90 -52.79 27.25
CA ARG A 379 37.68 -51.67 26.69
C ARG A 379 36.84 -50.40 26.56
N MET A 380 35.60 -50.53 26.11
CA MET A 380 34.65 -49.43 26.01
C MET A 380 34.32 -48.86 27.40
N ASN A 381 34.06 -49.71 28.41
CA ASN A 381 33.83 -49.26 29.78
C ASN A 381 35.06 -48.53 30.35
N TYR A 382 36.27 -49.01 30.05
CA TYR A 382 37.51 -48.34 30.46
C TYR A 382 37.63 -46.96 29.81
N ALA A 383 37.45 -46.85 28.49
CA ALA A 383 37.49 -45.56 27.80
C ALA A 383 36.41 -44.59 28.31
N MET A 384 35.19 -45.08 28.55
CA MET A 384 34.12 -44.30 29.17
C MET A 384 34.52 -43.78 30.55
N SER A 385 35.19 -44.60 31.37
CA SER A 385 35.67 -44.16 32.69
C SER A 385 36.74 -43.07 32.60
N GLN A 386 37.60 -43.11 31.58
CA GLN A 386 38.62 -42.09 31.35
C GLN A 386 38.00 -40.77 30.86
N ILE A 387 37.01 -40.85 29.97
CA ILE A 387 36.32 -39.68 29.43
C ILE A 387 35.46 -39.02 30.51
N THR A 388 34.75 -39.80 31.31
CA THR A 388 33.85 -39.26 32.35
C THR A 388 34.58 -38.78 33.60
N SER A 389 35.86 -39.15 33.81
CA SER A 389 36.59 -38.75 35.03
C SER A 389 36.83 -37.24 35.15
N VAL A 390 36.74 -36.49 34.05
CA VAL A 390 36.89 -35.03 34.05
C VAL A 390 35.56 -34.30 34.27
N ILE A 391 34.45 -35.03 34.28
CA ILE A 391 33.09 -34.52 34.46
C ILE A 391 32.62 -34.83 35.87
N SER A 392 31.96 -33.89 36.54
CA SER A 392 31.43 -34.11 37.89
C SER A 392 30.30 -35.15 37.86
N ARG A 393 30.08 -35.89 38.96
CA ARG A 393 28.93 -36.82 39.05
C ARG A 393 27.59 -36.11 38.85
N TYR A 394 27.48 -34.87 39.34
CA TYR A 394 26.28 -34.06 39.21
C TYR A 394 25.93 -33.78 37.74
N ASP A 395 26.92 -33.51 36.90
CA ASP A 395 26.71 -33.23 35.48
C ASP A 395 26.48 -34.53 34.69
N LEU A 396 27.22 -35.61 35.01
CA LEU A 396 27.07 -36.92 34.36
C LEU A 396 25.66 -37.50 34.50
N ASP A 397 25.03 -37.36 35.67
CA ASP A 397 23.67 -37.84 35.92
C ASP A 397 22.61 -37.14 35.05
N ARG A 398 22.96 -36.02 34.42
CA ARG A 398 22.10 -35.19 33.57
C ARG A 398 22.38 -35.33 32.07
N ILE A 399 23.36 -36.17 31.71
CA ILE A 399 23.76 -36.45 30.33
C ILE A 399 23.16 -37.80 29.93
N TYR A 400 22.35 -37.81 28.87
CA TYR A 400 21.87 -39.07 28.29
C TYR A 400 23.04 -39.76 27.61
N HIS A 401 23.45 -40.93 28.11
CA HIS A 401 24.57 -41.65 27.54
C HIS A 401 24.25 -43.11 27.25
N THR A 402 24.80 -43.62 26.16
CA THR A 402 24.67 -45.03 25.78
C THR A 402 26.02 -45.63 25.47
N THR A 403 26.13 -46.92 25.74
CA THR A 403 27.33 -47.71 25.53
C THR A 403 27.00 -48.88 24.61
N LYS A 404 27.75 -49.02 23.51
CA LYS A 404 27.61 -50.15 22.58
C LYS A 404 28.96 -50.87 22.43
N ALA A 405 28.92 -52.19 22.38
CA ALA A 405 30.10 -53.02 22.14
C ALA A 405 29.82 -53.99 21.01
N GLU A 406 30.73 -54.04 20.03
CA GLU A 406 30.60 -54.91 18.86
C GLU A 406 31.95 -55.58 18.52
N VAL A 407 31.87 -56.68 17.79
CA VAL A 407 33.04 -57.34 17.18
C VAL A 407 33.01 -57.01 15.70
N ALA A 408 34.11 -56.51 15.16
CA ALA A 408 34.21 -56.24 13.73
C ALA A 408 33.97 -57.53 12.93
N PRO A 409 33.20 -57.47 11.83
CA PRO A 409 33.03 -58.61 10.96
C PRO A 409 34.32 -58.89 10.19
N TRP A 410 34.50 -60.13 9.73
CA TRP A 410 35.62 -60.48 8.86
C TRP A 410 35.59 -59.76 7.51
N SER A 411 34.42 -59.25 7.08
CA SER A 411 34.33 -58.41 5.88
C SER A 411 35.13 -57.12 6.02
N ALA A 412 35.17 -56.51 7.22
CA ALA A 412 35.97 -55.32 7.48
C ALA A 412 37.48 -55.60 7.36
N VAL A 413 37.91 -56.85 7.58
CA VAL A 413 39.30 -57.27 7.34
C VAL A 413 39.57 -57.38 5.84
N ALA A 414 38.61 -57.90 5.06
CA ALA A 414 38.71 -57.94 3.60
C ALA A 414 38.80 -56.54 3.00
N ASP A 415 37.99 -55.60 3.49
CA ASP A 415 38.02 -54.20 3.03
C ASP A 415 39.39 -53.53 3.29
N ILE A 416 40.02 -53.81 4.44
CA ILE A 416 41.39 -53.31 4.74
C ILE A 416 42.42 -53.95 3.79
N LEU A 417 42.29 -55.24 3.48
CA LEU A 417 43.19 -55.92 2.55
C LEU A 417 43.06 -55.34 1.13
N GLU A 418 41.85 -55.04 0.68
CA GLU A 418 41.61 -54.38 -0.63
C GLU A 418 42.20 -52.98 -0.68
N ALA A 419 42.03 -52.19 0.39
CA ALA A 419 42.63 -50.87 0.49
C ALA A 419 44.17 -50.92 0.39
N ASP A 420 44.78 -51.98 0.92
CA ASP A 420 46.22 -52.24 0.83
C ASP A 420 46.64 -52.93 -0.48
N SER A 421 45.75 -53.00 -1.48
CA SER A 421 45.96 -53.64 -2.79
C SER A 421 46.22 -55.16 -2.74
N LEU A 422 45.85 -55.84 -1.64
CA LEU A 422 45.98 -57.28 -1.43
C LEU A 422 44.73 -58.03 -1.87
N MET A 423 44.39 -57.88 -3.15
CA MET A 423 43.12 -58.32 -3.73
C MET A 423 42.90 -59.83 -3.66
N THR A 424 43.96 -60.63 -3.85
CA THR A 424 43.85 -62.09 -3.79
C THR A 424 43.57 -62.58 -2.37
N GLN A 425 44.25 -62.01 -1.37
CA GLN A 425 44.05 -62.34 0.02
C GLN A 425 42.69 -61.84 0.54
N ALA A 426 42.21 -60.69 0.04
CA ALA A 426 40.87 -60.20 0.35
C ALA A 426 39.78 -61.11 -0.23
N GLN A 427 39.95 -61.59 -1.47
CA GLN A 427 39.02 -62.51 -2.10
C GLN A 427 38.94 -63.83 -1.34
N ASP A 428 40.07 -64.41 -0.93
CA ASP A 428 40.10 -65.62 -0.10
C ASP A 428 39.33 -65.45 1.23
N VAL A 429 39.39 -64.26 1.85
CA VAL A 429 38.60 -63.93 3.05
C VAL A 429 37.10 -63.80 2.71
N ARG A 430 36.74 -63.14 1.59
CA ARG A 430 35.35 -63.03 1.14
C ARG A 430 34.73 -64.38 0.78
N ASP A 431 35.49 -65.27 0.15
CA ASP A 431 35.06 -66.62 -0.20
C ASP A 431 34.74 -67.45 1.05
N ILE A 432 35.58 -67.33 2.10
CA ILE A 432 35.30 -67.96 3.40
C ILE A 432 34.04 -67.38 4.05
N ILE A 433 33.83 -66.05 3.97
CA ILE A 433 32.60 -65.41 4.48
C ILE A 433 31.37 -65.93 3.75
N ALA A 434 31.43 -66.06 2.42
CA ALA A 434 30.35 -66.57 1.60
C ALA A 434 30.05 -68.06 1.87
N GLN A 435 31.08 -68.86 2.17
CA GLN A 435 30.94 -70.28 2.48
C GLN A 435 30.38 -70.54 3.89
N TYR A 436 30.59 -69.61 4.83
CA TYR A 436 30.13 -69.71 6.21
C TYR A 436 29.27 -68.50 6.61
N PRO A 437 28.11 -68.29 5.98
CA PRO A 437 27.22 -67.19 6.34
C PRO A 437 26.72 -67.38 7.78
N ASN A 438 26.69 -66.29 8.56
CA ASN A 438 26.21 -66.25 9.94
C ASN A 438 27.03 -67.01 11.00
N SER A 439 28.25 -67.47 10.70
CA SER A 439 29.12 -68.13 11.68
C SER A 439 30.48 -67.43 11.81
N HIS A 440 30.53 -66.37 12.64
CA HIS A 440 31.75 -65.57 12.89
C HIS A 440 32.93 -66.43 13.37
N ASP A 441 32.67 -67.38 14.27
CA ASP A 441 33.71 -68.27 14.80
C ASP A 441 34.24 -69.26 13.74
N SER A 442 33.36 -69.78 12.86
CA SER A 442 33.77 -70.68 11.78
C SER A 442 34.60 -69.94 10.72
N GLN A 443 34.18 -68.72 10.37
CA GLN A 443 34.95 -67.82 9.49
C GLN A 443 36.36 -67.61 10.06
N GLY A 444 36.45 -67.24 11.35
CA GLY A 444 37.73 -66.98 12.00
C GLY A 444 38.65 -68.21 12.06
N LEU A 445 38.10 -69.39 12.31
CA LEU A 445 38.88 -70.64 12.34
C LEU A 445 39.45 -70.99 10.96
N LYS A 446 38.73 -70.69 9.88
CA LYS A 446 39.17 -70.93 8.49
C LYS A 446 40.17 -69.88 8.03
N ILE A 447 39.92 -68.60 8.33
CA ILE A 447 40.83 -67.50 7.98
C ILE A 447 42.18 -67.65 8.70
N ARG A 448 42.21 -68.11 9.96
CA ARG A 448 43.46 -68.40 10.69
C ARG A 448 44.32 -69.51 10.09
N ARG A 449 43.75 -70.37 9.24
CA ARG A 449 44.46 -71.47 8.56
C ARG A 449 45.04 -71.05 7.20
N LEU A 450 44.72 -69.85 6.72
CA LEU A 450 45.33 -69.31 5.52
C LEU A 450 46.85 -69.17 5.72
N PRO A 451 47.68 -69.55 4.73
CA PRO A 451 49.14 -69.61 4.89
C PRO A 451 49.75 -68.24 5.23
N TYR A 452 49.13 -67.16 4.78
CA TYR A 452 49.56 -65.79 5.00
C TYR A 452 48.83 -65.09 6.16
N TYR A 453 48.06 -65.81 6.98
CA TYR A 453 47.32 -65.20 8.10
C TYR A 453 48.26 -64.45 9.06
N LYS A 454 49.38 -65.08 9.45
CA LYS A 454 50.32 -64.48 10.42
C LYS A 454 51.06 -63.26 9.87
N GLU A 455 51.47 -63.31 8.61
CA GLU A 455 52.34 -62.29 7.99
C GLU A 455 51.55 -61.14 7.38
N ILE A 456 50.34 -61.40 6.85
CA ILE A 456 49.55 -60.42 6.11
C ILE A 456 48.30 -59.97 6.89
N ILE A 457 47.51 -60.92 7.41
CA ILE A 457 46.21 -60.59 8.03
C ILE A 457 46.38 -60.09 9.47
N SER A 458 47.14 -60.80 10.31
CA SER A 458 47.31 -60.51 11.73
C SER A 458 47.83 -59.09 12.01
N PRO A 459 48.78 -58.52 11.24
CA PRO A 459 49.24 -57.15 11.46
C PRO A 459 48.16 -56.07 11.24
N ARG A 460 47.11 -56.36 10.47
CA ARG A 460 46.03 -55.43 10.12
C ARG A 460 44.85 -55.45 11.09
N LEU A 461 44.74 -56.50 11.91
CA LEU A 461 43.66 -56.64 12.89
C LEU A 461 43.68 -55.56 13.97
N SER A 462 44.84 -54.98 14.26
CA SER A 462 44.97 -53.86 15.20
C SER A 462 44.18 -52.61 14.74
N GLN A 463 44.03 -52.40 13.42
CA GLN A 463 43.32 -51.24 12.86
C GLN A 463 41.80 -51.28 13.12
N LEU A 464 41.24 -52.46 13.42
CA LEU A 464 39.82 -52.63 13.73
C LEU A 464 39.51 -52.41 15.22
N ARG A 465 40.52 -52.13 16.04
CA ARG A 465 40.36 -51.90 17.49
C ARG A 465 40.10 -50.42 17.72
N THR A 466 38.89 -49.97 17.43
CA THR A 466 38.52 -48.55 17.45
C THR A 466 37.41 -48.26 18.44
N ILE A 467 37.38 -47.00 18.91
CA ILE A 467 36.29 -46.46 19.72
C ILE A 467 35.73 -45.25 18.97
N THR A 468 34.44 -45.29 18.67
CA THR A 468 33.73 -44.20 18.01
C THR A 468 32.85 -43.50 19.04
N TYR A 469 32.80 -42.18 19.01
CA TYR A 469 31.98 -41.40 19.93
C TYR A 469 31.14 -40.36 19.18
N GLU A 470 30.00 -40.03 19.75
CA GLU A 470 29.12 -38.97 19.28
C GLU A 470 28.59 -38.22 20.49
N TYR A 471 28.56 -36.90 20.44
CA TYR A 471 27.98 -36.10 21.50
C TYR A 471 27.20 -34.91 20.99
N LYS A 472 26.15 -34.56 21.73
CA LYS A 472 25.30 -33.40 21.46
C LYS A 472 25.35 -32.46 22.65
N TYR A 473 25.40 -31.18 22.36
CA TYR A 473 25.39 -30.13 23.37
C TYR A 473 24.56 -28.94 22.94
N GLU A 474 23.89 -28.34 23.92
CA GLU A 474 23.14 -27.11 23.78
C GLU A 474 24.06 -25.94 24.12
N ILE A 475 24.13 -24.93 23.26
CA ILE A 475 24.68 -23.62 23.61
C ILE A 475 23.48 -22.70 23.89
N ASN A 476 23.27 -22.41 25.17
CA ASN A 476 22.40 -21.39 25.74
C ASN A 476 23.20 -20.16 26.17
N ARG A 477 24.09 -19.66 25.30
CA ARG A 477 24.78 -18.39 25.52
C ARG A 477 24.29 -17.39 24.49
N GLU A 478 23.78 -16.26 24.95
CA GLU A 478 23.58 -15.10 24.10
C GLU A 478 24.97 -14.63 23.64
N LEU A 479 25.25 -14.72 22.34
CA LEU A 479 26.46 -14.13 21.79
C LEU A 479 26.43 -12.64 22.09
N THR A 480 27.55 -12.12 22.55
CA THR A 480 27.68 -10.69 22.75
C THR A 480 27.59 -9.97 21.41
N PRO A 481 27.11 -8.71 21.39
CA PRO A 481 27.21 -7.83 20.22
C PRO A 481 28.51 -7.94 19.42
N ALA A 482 29.66 -7.94 20.11
CA ALA A 482 30.97 -8.03 19.48
C ALA A 482 31.22 -9.39 18.82
N GLU A 483 30.83 -10.49 19.45
CA GLU A 483 30.96 -11.84 18.86
C GLU A 483 30.04 -12.04 17.65
N ILE A 484 28.85 -11.42 17.64
CA ILE A 484 27.93 -11.46 16.49
C ILE A 484 28.53 -10.69 15.31
N LEU A 485 29.08 -9.50 15.57
CA LEU A 485 29.71 -8.68 14.54
C LEU A 485 30.96 -9.37 13.96
N ASP A 486 31.83 -9.89 14.83
CA ASP A 486 33.02 -10.65 14.41
C ASP A 486 32.65 -11.86 13.52
N ARG A 487 31.60 -12.60 13.89
CA ARG A 487 31.08 -13.71 13.07
C ARG A 487 30.61 -13.23 11.70
N TYR A 488 29.88 -12.11 11.65
CA TYR A 488 29.38 -11.56 10.39
C TYR A 488 30.52 -11.10 9.48
N GLU A 489 31.57 -10.51 10.04
CA GLU A 489 32.72 -9.98 9.30
C GLU A 489 33.71 -11.06 8.86
N ASN A 490 33.97 -12.06 9.72
CA ASN A 490 35.08 -13.02 9.53
C ASN A 490 34.66 -14.44 9.11
N ASP A 491 33.38 -14.85 9.26
CA ASP A 491 32.89 -16.14 8.75
C ASP A 491 32.21 -16.00 7.37
N GLN A 492 32.88 -16.51 6.34
CA GLN A 492 32.42 -16.44 4.94
C GLN A 492 31.04 -17.11 4.72
N ASP A 493 30.69 -18.16 5.47
CA ASP A 493 29.40 -18.83 5.32
C ASP A 493 28.25 -17.97 5.87
N TYR A 494 28.48 -17.27 6.99
CA TYR A 494 27.52 -16.32 7.53
C TYR A 494 27.44 -15.04 6.67
N ARG A 495 28.59 -14.50 6.23
CA ARG A 495 28.64 -13.34 5.34
C ARG A 495 27.88 -13.59 4.03
N SER A 496 28.11 -14.74 3.41
CA SER A 496 27.43 -15.14 2.17
C SER A 496 25.98 -15.56 2.33
N GLY A 497 25.51 -15.79 3.57
CA GLY A 497 24.14 -16.25 3.85
C GLY A 497 23.92 -17.75 3.63
N ARG A 498 24.99 -18.54 3.49
CA ARG A 498 24.92 -20.02 3.49
C ARG A 498 24.50 -20.54 4.87
N LYS A 499 24.97 -19.90 5.93
CA LYS A 499 24.49 -20.10 7.30
C LYS A 499 23.54 -18.96 7.67
N LYS A 500 22.53 -19.30 8.46
CA LYS A 500 21.49 -18.37 8.92
C LYS A 500 21.82 -17.88 10.31
N PHE A 501 21.52 -16.60 10.56
CA PHE A 501 21.53 -16.02 11.89
C PHE A 501 20.20 -16.30 12.59
N ALA A 502 20.23 -16.39 13.92
CA ALA A 502 19.03 -16.31 14.73
C ALA A 502 18.44 -14.89 14.67
N LEU A 503 17.13 -14.75 14.89
CA LEU A 503 16.47 -13.43 14.83
C LEU A 503 17.04 -12.42 15.84
N TYR A 504 17.49 -12.88 17.01
CA TYR A 504 18.19 -12.06 18.00
C TYR A 504 19.55 -11.52 17.49
N GLU A 505 20.26 -12.31 16.68
CA GLU A 505 21.53 -11.88 16.10
C GLU A 505 21.29 -10.84 15.00
N TYR A 506 20.28 -11.04 14.14
CA TYR A 506 19.86 -10.02 13.19
C TYR A 506 19.48 -8.71 13.87
N TRP A 507 18.73 -8.76 14.97
CA TRP A 507 18.39 -7.59 15.77
C TRP A 507 19.64 -6.79 16.17
N ASN A 508 20.66 -7.45 16.71
CA ASN A 508 21.94 -6.81 17.03
C ASN A 508 22.62 -6.23 15.77
N LEU A 509 22.75 -7.02 14.70
CA LEU A 509 23.40 -6.60 13.45
C LEU A 509 22.78 -5.34 12.83
N PHE A 510 21.47 -5.18 12.91
CA PHE A 510 20.77 -4.00 12.39
C PHE A 510 21.22 -2.69 13.03
N SER A 511 21.72 -2.73 14.26
CA SER A 511 22.24 -1.55 14.97
C SER A 511 23.75 -1.35 14.76
N MET A 512 24.48 -2.43 14.48
CA MET A 512 25.95 -2.45 14.40
C MET A 512 26.45 -2.12 13.00
N VAL A 513 25.87 -2.74 11.97
CA VAL A 513 26.25 -2.51 10.57
C VAL A 513 25.79 -1.11 10.15
N LYS A 514 26.68 -0.34 9.52
CA LYS A 514 26.41 1.05 9.09
C LYS A 514 26.24 1.20 7.58
N ASP A 515 26.80 0.27 6.80
CA ASP A 515 26.65 0.29 5.35
C ASP A 515 25.19 0.02 4.96
N LYS A 516 24.63 0.88 4.10
CA LYS A 516 23.21 0.84 3.75
C LYS A 516 22.87 -0.33 2.85
N ASP A 517 23.77 -0.77 1.99
CA ASP A 517 23.55 -1.88 1.06
C ASP A 517 23.68 -3.22 1.78
N GLU A 518 24.63 -3.32 2.71
CA GLU A 518 24.70 -4.46 3.62
C GLU A 518 23.47 -4.58 4.52
N LEU A 519 23.01 -3.46 5.10
CA LEU A 519 21.78 -3.45 5.90
C LEU A 519 20.56 -3.88 5.09
N PHE A 520 20.45 -3.42 3.83
CA PHE A 520 19.37 -3.81 2.94
C PHE A 520 19.31 -5.33 2.75
N GLU A 521 20.46 -5.96 2.47
CA GLU A 521 20.56 -7.42 2.32
C GLU A 521 20.29 -8.15 3.65
N LEU A 522 20.76 -7.61 4.79
CA LEU A 522 20.46 -8.16 6.10
C LEU A 522 18.96 -8.11 6.43
N TYR A 523 18.29 -6.99 6.16
CA TYR A 523 16.84 -6.87 6.38
C TYR A 523 16.06 -7.87 5.51
N LYS A 524 16.46 -8.01 4.24
CA LYS A 524 15.87 -8.98 3.31
C LYS A 524 16.05 -10.43 3.77
N ARG A 525 17.26 -10.80 4.22
CA ARG A 525 17.54 -12.14 4.76
C ARG A 525 16.71 -12.42 6.01
N ALA A 526 16.70 -11.50 6.98
CA ALA A 526 15.90 -11.64 8.19
C ALA A 526 14.39 -11.71 7.90
N TYR A 527 13.89 -10.97 6.91
CA TYR A 527 12.51 -11.05 6.44
C TYR A 527 12.18 -12.46 5.92
N ASN A 528 13.05 -13.05 5.10
CA ASN A 528 12.83 -14.39 4.55
C ASN A 528 12.97 -15.48 5.62
N ASP A 529 14.04 -15.44 6.42
CA ASP A 529 14.31 -16.43 7.47
C ASP A 529 13.17 -16.45 8.51
N SER A 530 12.65 -15.27 8.90
CA SER A 530 11.53 -15.20 9.85
C SER A 530 10.23 -15.82 9.31
N LYS A 531 9.97 -15.69 8.00
CA LYS A 531 8.83 -16.34 7.33
C LYS A 531 8.98 -17.86 7.32
N GLU A 532 10.17 -18.38 7.09
CA GLU A 532 10.41 -19.83 7.14
C GLU A 532 10.22 -20.39 8.55
N ILE A 533 10.66 -19.67 9.58
CA ILE A 533 10.58 -20.13 10.98
C ILE A 533 9.12 -20.13 11.48
N SER A 534 8.35 -19.09 11.18
CA SER A 534 7.05 -18.85 11.85
C SER A 534 5.83 -18.78 10.91
N GLY A 535 6.05 -18.86 9.59
CA GLY A 535 5.03 -18.65 8.57
C GLY A 535 4.65 -17.18 8.33
N LYS A 536 5.17 -16.24 9.14
CA LYS A 536 4.95 -14.79 9.00
C LYS A 536 6.27 -14.02 9.12
N PRO A 537 6.40 -12.88 8.44
CA PRO A 537 7.61 -12.08 8.58
C PRO A 537 7.67 -11.42 9.95
N TRP A 538 8.89 -11.32 10.49
CA TRP A 538 9.16 -10.52 11.68
C TRP A 538 8.99 -9.03 11.36
N ALA A 539 8.19 -8.32 12.17
CA ALA A 539 7.74 -6.97 11.85
C ALA A 539 8.90 -5.96 11.72
N LEU A 540 9.93 -6.04 12.56
CA LEU A 540 11.08 -5.13 12.50
C LEU A 540 11.87 -5.31 11.20
N ALA A 541 12.21 -6.56 10.85
CA ALA A 541 12.91 -6.86 9.60
C ALA A 541 12.08 -6.43 8.38
N ALA A 542 10.78 -6.73 8.37
CA ALA A 542 9.88 -6.33 7.28
C ALA A 542 9.79 -4.81 7.11
N ASN A 543 9.62 -4.06 8.21
CA ASN A 543 9.54 -2.61 8.17
C ASN A 543 10.87 -1.99 7.73
N ASN A 544 12.00 -2.44 8.27
CA ASN A 544 13.31 -1.93 7.89
C ASN A 544 13.62 -2.23 6.42
N TYR A 545 13.27 -3.43 5.95
CA TYR A 545 13.38 -3.79 4.54
C TYR A 545 12.51 -2.86 3.67
N ALA A 546 11.26 -2.63 4.06
CA ALA A 546 10.36 -1.74 3.34
C ALA A 546 10.85 -0.28 3.32
N VAL A 547 11.36 0.25 4.43
CA VAL A 547 11.98 1.59 4.50
C VAL A 547 13.19 1.65 3.57
N ALA A 548 14.05 0.64 3.59
CA ALA A 548 15.23 0.58 2.74
C ALA A 548 14.88 0.44 1.23
N CYS A 549 13.75 -0.19 0.89
CA CYS A 549 13.17 -0.19 -0.45
C CYS A 549 12.66 1.21 -0.85
N LEU A 550 11.88 1.87 0.01
CA LEU A 550 11.38 3.23 -0.23
C LEU A 550 12.51 4.24 -0.47
N GLN A 551 13.59 4.17 0.32
CA GLN A 551 14.79 4.99 0.14
C GLN A 551 15.46 4.80 -1.23
N ARG A 552 15.30 3.62 -1.83
CA ARG A 552 15.86 3.26 -3.15
C ARG A 552 14.87 3.45 -4.30
N GLY A 553 13.66 3.94 -4.03
CA GLY A 553 12.59 4.03 -5.03
C GLY A 553 12.02 2.67 -5.47
N ILE A 554 12.28 1.60 -4.72
CA ILE A 554 11.78 0.25 -5.00
C ILE A 554 10.42 0.10 -4.33
N VAL A 555 9.40 -0.25 -5.12
CA VAL A 555 8.02 -0.42 -4.63
C VAL A 555 7.63 -1.89 -4.66
N ASP A 556 7.43 -2.47 -3.47
CA ASP A 556 6.90 -3.83 -3.32
C ASP A 556 5.81 -3.85 -2.23
N THR A 557 4.56 -3.84 -2.69
CA THR A 557 3.37 -3.79 -1.82
C THR A 557 3.10 -5.10 -1.08
N THR A 558 3.90 -6.16 -1.30
CA THR A 558 3.71 -7.46 -0.66
C THR A 558 4.48 -7.59 0.66
N ILE A 559 5.57 -6.85 0.85
CA ILE A 559 6.48 -6.94 2.01
C ILE A 559 5.73 -6.84 3.34
N LEU A 560 4.92 -5.78 3.50
CA LEU A 560 4.23 -5.48 4.77
C LEU A 560 2.79 -6.00 4.81
N SER A 561 2.27 -6.49 3.68
CA SER A 561 0.85 -6.86 3.52
C SER A 561 0.36 -7.88 4.54
N SER A 562 1.18 -8.87 4.93
CA SER A 562 0.81 -9.90 5.89
C SER A 562 0.76 -9.42 7.35
N LEU A 563 1.31 -8.24 7.64
CA LEU A 563 1.31 -7.60 8.96
C LEU A 563 0.09 -6.68 9.16
N ILE A 564 -0.66 -6.43 8.08
CA ILE A 564 -1.75 -5.46 8.03
C ILE A 564 -3.08 -6.17 7.80
N ASN A 565 -4.02 -5.97 8.73
CA ASN A 565 -5.39 -6.42 8.64
C ASN A 565 -6.34 -5.21 8.56
N PRO A 566 -6.89 -4.90 7.37
CA PRO A 566 -7.80 -3.76 7.18
C PRO A 566 -9.15 -3.91 7.89
N GLY A 567 -9.55 -5.13 8.27
CA GLY A 567 -10.75 -5.38 9.07
C GLY A 567 -10.62 -4.89 10.52
N ARG A 568 -9.39 -4.64 11.01
CA ARG A 568 -9.13 -4.07 12.33
C ARG A 568 -8.79 -2.58 12.19
N ARG A 569 -9.75 -1.69 12.49
CA ARG A 569 -9.65 -0.23 12.28
C ARG A 569 -8.79 0.51 13.33
N LYS A 570 -7.76 -0.13 13.89
CA LYS A 570 -6.80 0.49 14.83
C LYS A 570 -5.40 -0.05 14.58
N VAL A 571 -4.41 0.77 14.92
CA VAL A 571 -2.98 0.41 14.92
C VAL A 571 -2.55 -0.23 16.25
N ASN A 572 -1.40 -0.90 16.23
CA ASN A 572 -0.69 -1.44 17.38
C ASN A 572 -1.55 -2.36 18.28
N ILE A 573 -2.36 -3.22 17.66
CA ILE A 573 -3.22 -4.14 18.41
C ILE A 573 -2.39 -5.35 18.83
N GLU A 574 -2.11 -5.45 20.13
CA GLU A 574 -1.41 -6.59 20.71
C GLU A 574 -2.32 -7.80 20.82
N THR A 575 -1.91 -8.92 20.23
CA THR A 575 -2.52 -10.22 20.50
C THR A 575 -1.72 -10.92 21.59
N LYS A 576 -2.40 -11.54 22.56
CA LYS A 576 -1.75 -12.34 23.61
C LYS A 576 -1.99 -13.82 23.36
N ARG A 577 -0.99 -14.66 23.69
CA ARG A 577 -1.20 -16.12 23.80
C ARG A 577 -2.00 -16.43 25.06
N ALA A 578 -2.43 -17.69 25.19
CA ALA A 578 -3.14 -18.18 26.37
C ALA A 578 -2.33 -18.02 27.68
N ASP A 579 -1.00 -17.92 27.59
CA ASP A 579 -0.09 -17.68 28.72
C ASP A 579 0.07 -16.19 29.11
N GLY A 580 -0.63 -15.27 28.43
CA GLY A 580 -0.58 -13.83 28.69
C GLY A 580 0.59 -13.08 28.03
N THR A 581 1.53 -13.77 27.36
CA THR A 581 2.59 -13.11 26.59
C THR A 581 2.09 -12.57 25.26
N ILE A 582 2.58 -11.40 24.85
CA ILE A 582 2.27 -10.81 23.53
C ILE A 582 2.78 -11.77 22.45
N SER A 583 1.88 -12.30 21.62
CA SER A 583 2.22 -13.16 20.48
C SER A 583 2.58 -12.38 19.23
N SER A 584 1.90 -11.26 18.98
CA SER A 584 2.11 -10.45 17.78
C SER A 584 1.44 -9.08 17.91
N VAL A 585 1.92 -8.11 17.12
CA VAL A 585 1.27 -6.81 16.95
C VAL A 585 0.60 -6.79 15.59
N ILE A 586 -0.71 -6.60 15.56
CA ILE A 586 -1.48 -6.41 14.34
C ILE A 586 -1.51 -4.91 14.01
N ASN A 587 -1.36 -4.58 12.73
CA ASN A 587 -1.30 -3.21 12.23
C ASN A 587 -0.26 -2.34 12.97
N PRO A 588 1.03 -2.72 13.01
CA PRO A 588 2.05 -1.77 13.47
C PRO A 588 1.93 -0.47 12.68
N ASP A 589 1.83 0.65 13.36
CA ASP A 589 1.57 1.96 12.74
C ASP A 589 2.57 2.33 11.64
N ALA A 590 3.87 2.14 11.89
CA ALA A 590 4.93 2.38 10.92
C ALA A 590 4.79 1.47 9.68
N CYS A 591 4.41 0.20 9.87
CA CYS A 591 4.16 -0.72 8.77
C CYS A 591 2.95 -0.27 7.94
N VAL A 592 1.87 0.18 8.59
CA VAL A 592 0.69 0.70 7.88
C VAL A 592 1.07 1.96 7.07
N ALA A 593 1.82 2.89 7.66
CA ALA A 593 2.23 4.13 6.99
C ALA A 593 3.17 3.87 5.80
N ASN A 594 4.21 3.04 5.97
CA ASN A 594 5.11 2.68 4.87
C ASN A 594 4.39 1.88 3.76
N GLN A 595 3.43 1.01 4.11
CA GLN A 595 2.60 0.33 3.11
C GLN A 595 1.74 1.33 2.32
N ILE A 596 1.18 2.35 2.98
CA ILE A 596 0.44 3.43 2.29
C ILE A 596 1.37 4.17 1.32
N ALA A 597 2.58 4.53 1.75
CA ALA A 597 3.57 5.16 0.88
C ALA A 597 3.86 4.30 -0.37
N MET A 598 4.11 3.00 -0.19
CA MET A 598 4.30 2.06 -1.31
C MET A 598 3.08 1.97 -2.23
N LEU A 599 1.86 1.99 -1.68
CA LEU A 599 0.64 1.97 -2.48
C LEU A 599 0.46 3.25 -3.29
N LEU A 600 0.80 4.41 -2.71
CA LEU A 600 0.76 5.68 -3.43
C LEU A 600 1.81 5.74 -4.54
N MET A 601 3.02 5.22 -4.31
CA MET A 601 4.06 5.12 -5.35
C MET A 601 3.74 4.14 -6.47
N SER A 602 2.88 3.15 -6.21
CA SER A 602 2.36 2.21 -7.21
C SER A 602 0.99 2.61 -7.77
N ASP A 603 0.58 3.87 -7.56
CA ASP A 603 -0.68 4.46 -8.05
C ASP A 603 -1.95 3.71 -7.61
N ASN A 604 -1.88 2.92 -6.53
CA ASN A 604 -3.00 2.16 -5.97
C ASN A 604 -3.73 2.95 -4.88
N TYR A 605 -4.27 4.09 -5.28
CA TYR A 605 -4.91 5.06 -4.39
C TYR A 605 -6.12 4.48 -3.66
N SER A 606 -6.96 3.68 -4.33
CA SER A 606 -8.09 2.99 -3.70
C SER A 606 -7.67 2.19 -2.47
N ARG A 607 -6.59 1.38 -2.55
CA ARG A 607 -6.16 0.57 -1.42
C ARG A 607 -5.50 1.41 -0.33
N ALA A 608 -4.74 2.44 -0.72
CA ALA A 608 -4.18 3.41 0.21
C ALA A 608 -5.29 4.09 1.04
N SER A 609 -6.40 4.49 0.40
CA SER A 609 -7.57 5.12 1.04
C SER A 609 -8.24 4.24 2.09
N VAL A 610 -8.13 2.91 1.99
CA VAL A 610 -8.67 1.98 2.98
C VAL A 610 -7.74 1.86 4.18
N LEU A 611 -6.43 1.78 3.94
CA LEU A 611 -5.42 1.61 5.00
C LEU A 611 -5.22 2.89 5.81
N VAL A 612 -5.32 4.05 5.18
CA VAL A 612 -5.14 5.35 5.86
C VAL A 612 -6.16 5.60 6.97
N GLN A 613 -7.34 4.98 6.88
CA GLN A 613 -8.39 5.01 7.91
C GLN A 613 -8.01 4.25 9.18
N ILE A 614 -6.98 3.39 9.14
CA ILE A 614 -6.48 2.63 10.29
C ILE A 614 -5.57 3.51 11.16
N LEU A 615 -4.81 4.42 10.54
CA LEU A 615 -3.88 5.30 11.22
C LEU A 615 -4.64 6.26 12.17
N PRO A 616 -4.05 6.64 13.31
CA PRO A 616 -4.65 7.62 14.23
C PRO A 616 -4.55 9.05 13.68
N ASN A 617 -5.40 9.96 14.15
CA ASN A 617 -5.32 11.40 13.80
C ASN A 617 -4.28 12.09 14.68
N THR A 618 -2.99 11.87 14.38
CA THR A 618 -1.86 12.50 15.07
C THR A 618 -1.04 13.32 14.08
N GLU A 619 -0.28 14.29 14.58
CA GLU A 619 0.62 15.15 13.78
C GLU A 619 1.58 14.32 12.91
N GLN A 620 2.15 13.25 13.48
CA GLN A 620 3.03 12.31 12.78
C GLN A 620 2.45 11.74 11.47
N PHE A 621 1.14 11.50 11.41
CA PHE A 621 0.48 10.92 10.24
C PHE A 621 -0.37 11.94 9.46
N GLN A 622 -0.39 13.21 9.88
CA GLN A 622 -1.25 14.22 9.27
C GLN A 622 -0.95 14.39 7.78
N MET A 623 0.34 14.46 7.40
CA MET A 623 0.76 14.64 6.02
C MET A 623 0.37 13.46 5.13
N ILE A 624 0.80 12.23 5.47
CA ILE A 624 0.46 11.03 4.67
C ILE A 624 -1.05 10.80 4.58
N LYS A 625 -1.79 11.17 5.63
CA LYS A 625 -3.26 11.14 5.61
C LYS A 625 -3.85 12.14 4.62
N ALA A 626 -3.50 13.42 4.78
CA ALA A 626 -4.00 14.47 3.90
C ALA A 626 -3.65 14.17 2.44
N LEU A 627 -2.40 13.75 2.17
CA LEU A 627 -1.93 13.41 0.83
C LEU A 627 -2.74 12.25 0.24
N THR A 628 -2.91 11.15 0.99
CA THR A 628 -3.69 10.00 0.53
C THR A 628 -5.12 10.40 0.20
N MET A 629 -5.76 11.19 1.07
CA MET A 629 -7.15 11.61 0.90
C MET A 629 -7.28 12.57 -0.30
N CYS A 630 -6.37 13.54 -0.44
CA CYS A 630 -6.32 14.45 -1.58
C CYS A 630 -6.14 13.68 -2.90
N LEU A 631 -5.17 12.76 -2.99
CA LEU A 631 -4.95 11.95 -4.18
C LEU A 631 -6.16 11.08 -4.55
N CYS A 632 -7.02 10.74 -3.59
CA CYS A 632 -8.28 10.04 -3.82
C CYS A 632 -9.47 10.96 -4.19
N GLY A 633 -9.24 12.26 -4.39
CA GLY A 633 -10.30 13.24 -4.70
C GLY A 633 -10.98 13.87 -3.48
N LEU A 634 -10.59 13.50 -2.25
CA LEU A 634 -11.25 13.95 -1.00
C LEU A 634 -10.64 15.25 -0.47
N TYR A 635 -10.58 16.26 -1.32
CA TYR A 635 -10.14 17.63 -0.99
C TYR A 635 -11.19 18.69 -1.36
N LYS A 636 -12.24 18.30 -2.09
CA LYS A 636 -13.37 19.15 -2.50
C LYS A 636 -14.70 18.46 -2.23
N GLY A 637 -15.74 19.26 -1.98
CA GLY A 637 -17.10 18.76 -1.73
C GLY A 637 -17.28 18.05 -0.38
N GLY A 638 -18.35 17.27 -0.26
CA GLY A 638 -18.79 16.58 0.96
C GLY A 638 -20.31 16.69 1.09
N LYS A 639 -20.98 15.60 1.54
CA LYS A 639 -22.45 15.60 1.64
C LYS A 639 -22.93 16.32 2.89
N THR A 640 -22.12 16.32 3.95
CA THR A 640 -22.41 17.01 5.20
C THR A 640 -21.37 18.09 5.47
N TYR A 641 -21.73 19.05 6.33
CA TYR A 641 -20.83 20.10 6.78
C TYR A 641 -19.53 19.55 7.38
N GLU A 642 -19.62 18.50 8.19
CA GLU A 642 -18.44 17.88 8.82
C GLU A 642 -17.51 17.24 7.77
N GLU A 643 -18.07 16.62 6.73
CA GLU A 643 -17.27 16.08 5.63
C GLU A 643 -16.58 17.18 4.84
N GLN A 644 -17.29 18.28 4.56
CA GLN A 644 -16.74 19.44 3.85
C GLN A 644 -15.60 20.08 4.63
N GLN A 645 -15.77 20.32 5.93
CA GLN A 645 -14.72 20.87 6.80
C GLN A 645 -13.51 19.95 6.88
N ARG A 646 -13.74 18.63 6.97
CA ARG A 646 -12.65 17.65 6.98
C ARG A 646 -11.86 17.63 5.67
N ASN A 647 -12.55 17.64 4.53
CA ASN A 647 -11.92 17.67 3.21
C ASN A 647 -11.14 18.98 3.00
N LEU A 648 -11.69 20.11 3.45
CA LEU A 648 -11.00 21.39 3.46
C LEU A 648 -9.76 21.38 4.37
N GLY A 649 -9.84 20.66 5.49
CA GLY A 649 -8.67 20.40 6.35
C GLY A 649 -7.55 19.69 5.60
N TYR A 650 -7.85 18.65 4.82
CA TYR A 650 -6.85 17.98 3.98
C TYR A 650 -6.31 18.90 2.88
N PHE A 651 -7.20 19.64 2.22
CA PHE A 651 -6.81 20.66 1.23
C PHE A 651 -5.79 21.64 1.83
N ASN A 652 -6.07 22.20 3.01
CA ASN A 652 -5.22 23.20 3.64
C ASN A 652 -3.84 22.64 4.01
N VAL A 653 -3.75 21.39 4.49
CA VAL A 653 -2.47 20.75 4.80
C VAL A 653 -1.60 20.62 3.55
N ILE A 654 -2.18 20.16 2.44
CA ILE A 654 -1.43 19.96 1.19
C ILE A 654 -1.15 21.27 0.47
N ALA A 655 -2.13 22.16 0.34
CA ALA A 655 -1.96 23.45 -0.33
C ALA A 655 -0.89 24.32 0.35
N ASN A 656 -0.74 24.24 1.68
CA ASN A 656 0.28 25.01 2.40
C ASN A 656 1.64 24.30 2.52
N SER A 657 1.81 23.10 1.95
CA SER A 657 3.07 22.35 2.04
C SER A 657 4.18 22.90 1.16
N THR A 658 3.87 23.33 -0.07
CA THR A 658 4.79 24.00 -1.00
C THR A 658 4.05 25.04 -1.84
N PRO A 659 4.72 26.09 -2.36
CA PRO A 659 4.11 27.04 -3.28
C PRO A 659 3.47 26.37 -4.51
N ARG A 660 4.13 25.33 -5.06
CA ARG A 660 3.59 24.53 -6.17
C ARG A 660 2.30 23.83 -5.79
N ASN A 661 2.27 23.18 -4.62
CA ASN A 661 1.07 22.49 -4.15
C ASN A 661 -0.10 23.46 -3.92
N LYS A 662 0.16 24.71 -3.51
CA LYS A 662 -0.87 25.74 -3.39
C LYS A 662 -1.55 26.01 -4.75
N VAL A 663 -0.76 26.19 -5.81
CA VAL A 663 -1.29 26.40 -7.18
C VAL A 663 -2.06 25.17 -7.64
N VAL A 664 -1.45 23.98 -7.55
CA VAL A 664 -2.04 22.72 -8.00
C VAL A 664 -3.37 22.42 -7.31
N MET A 665 -3.40 22.51 -5.97
CA MET A 665 -4.61 22.27 -5.20
C MET A 665 -5.70 23.29 -5.52
N SER A 666 -5.33 24.57 -5.70
CA SER A 666 -6.29 25.61 -6.08
C SER A 666 -6.88 25.36 -7.47
N LEU A 667 -6.06 25.04 -8.47
CA LEU A 667 -6.55 24.64 -9.80
C LEU A 667 -7.45 23.39 -9.74
N ALA A 668 -7.20 22.48 -8.81
CA ALA A 668 -7.99 21.27 -8.61
C ALA A 668 -9.42 21.52 -8.10
N MET A 669 -9.67 22.67 -7.45
CA MET A 669 -10.99 23.08 -6.94
C MET A 669 -11.95 23.51 -8.04
N ARG A 670 -11.41 23.99 -9.18
CA ARG A 670 -12.17 24.26 -10.40
C ARG A 670 -13.32 25.26 -10.22
N ASN A 671 -13.03 26.35 -9.53
CA ASN A 671 -13.93 27.47 -9.32
C ASN A 671 -13.14 28.75 -9.60
N ALA A 672 -13.79 29.77 -10.17
CA ALA A 672 -13.21 31.08 -10.44
C ALA A 672 -12.44 31.67 -9.24
N ASN A 673 -12.93 31.45 -8.02
CA ASN A 673 -12.28 31.95 -6.81
C ASN A 673 -10.92 31.29 -6.57
N TYR A 674 -10.84 29.96 -6.77
CA TYR A 674 -9.61 29.22 -6.61
C TYR A 674 -8.67 29.38 -7.82
N ASP A 675 -9.19 29.67 -9.01
CA ASP A 675 -8.33 30.02 -10.14
C ASP A 675 -7.63 31.36 -9.92
N LYS A 676 -8.32 32.37 -9.36
CA LYS A 676 -7.68 33.61 -8.91
C LYS A 676 -6.66 33.38 -7.79
N ALA A 677 -6.97 32.49 -6.85
CA ALA A 677 -6.04 32.11 -5.80
C ALA A 677 -4.80 31.38 -6.36
N ALA A 678 -4.99 30.54 -7.39
CA ALA A 678 -3.92 29.90 -8.13
C ALA A 678 -3.07 30.95 -8.85
N GLU A 679 -3.68 31.88 -9.58
CA GLU A 679 -3.00 32.99 -10.27
C GLU A 679 -2.13 33.82 -9.32
N ALA A 680 -2.67 34.18 -8.15
CA ALA A 680 -1.94 34.89 -7.11
C ALA A 680 -0.77 34.05 -6.55
N ALA A 681 -0.96 32.74 -6.41
CA ALA A 681 0.08 31.83 -5.91
C ALA A 681 1.15 31.49 -6.96
N ILE A 682 0.87 31.63 -8.26
CA ILE A 682 1.86 31.41 -9.33
C ILE A 682 3.01 32.43 -9.23
N ALA A 683 2.77 33.63 -8.70
CA ALA A 683 3.82 34.63 -8.47
C ALA A 683 4.93 34.12 -7.53
N ASP A 684 4.63 33.15 -6.66
CA ASP A 684 5.60 32.54 -5.75
C ASP A 684 6.42 31.39 -6.41
N LEU A 685 6.12 31.04 -7.68
CA LEU A 685 6.84 30.01 -8.43
C LEU A 685 8.01 30.59 -9.24
N PRO A 686 9.01 29.77 -9.61
CA PRO A 686 10.07 30.19 -10.53
C PRO A 686 9.45 30.54 -11.90
N GLN A 687 9.61 31.80 -12.33
CA GLN A 687 8.96 32.30 -13.54
C GLN A 687 9.56 31.74 -14.84
N ASP A 688 10.77 31.19 -14.78
CA ASP A 688 11.39 30.53 -15.93
C ASP A 688 11.02 29.04 -16.04
N ASP A 689 10.39 28.44 -15.01
CA ASP A 689 9.99 27.02 -15.02
C ASP A 689 8.89 26.78 -16.09
N PRO A 690 9.06 25.79 -17.01
CA PRO A 690 8.01 25.42 -17.98
C PRO A 690 6.66 25.10 -17.32
N LEU A 691 6.67 24.55 -16.10
CA LEU A 691 5.44 24.24 -15.38
C LEU A 691 4.67 25.50 -14.99
N THR A 692 5.37 26.60 -14.67
CA THR A 692 4.75 27.89 -14.38
C THR A 692 4.00 28.42 -15.59
N ASP A 693 4.61 28.37 -16.77
CA ASP A 693 3.94 28.74 -18.03
C ASP A 693 2.75 27.81 -18.34
N TYR A 694 2.88 26.52 -18.04
CA TYR A 694 1.77 25.58 -18.22
C TYR A 694 0.57 25.90 -17.30
N PHE A 695 0.81 26.28 -16.04
CA PHE A 695 -0.27 26.71 -15.14
C PHE A 695 -0.95 28.01 -15.63
N TYR A 696 -0.19 28.96 -16.16
CA TYR A 696 -0.77 30.14 -16.80
C TYR A 696 -1.64 29.76 -18.00
N ALA A 697 -1.20 28.82 -18.84
CA ALA A 697 -2.00 28.34 -19.98
C ALA A 697 -3.35 27.73 -19.54
N ILE A 698 -3.37 26.97 -18.44
CA ILE A 698 -4.61 26.42 -17.87
C ILE A 698 -5.56 27.54 -17.42
N ILE A 699 -5.05 28.53 -16.67
CA ILE A 699 -5.87 29.65 -16.17
C ILE A 699 -6.43 30.45 -17.34
N ALA A 700 -5.60 30.72 -18.35
CA ALA A 700 -6.00 31.42 -19.56
C ALA A 700 -7.10 30.66 -20.34
N CYS A 701 -6.97 29.34 -20.50
CA CYS A 701 -8.03 28.50 -21.09
C CYS A 701 -9.35 28.61 -20.32
N ARG A 702 -9.31 28.52 -18.98
CA ARG A 702 -10.49 28.64 -18.12
C ARG A 702 -11.12 30.03 -18.17
N ASN A 703 -10.31 31.08 -18.30
CA ASN A 703 -10.79 32.45 -18.45
C ASN A 703 -11.44 32.67 -19.82
N ALA A 704 -10.85 32.14 -20.90
CA ALA A 704 -11.45 32.19 -22.23
C ALA A 704 -12.85 31.55 -22.25
N GLU A 705 -13.01 30.36 -21.63
CA GLU A 705 -14.30 29.68 -21.49
C GLU A 705 -15.33 30.53 -20.71
N ARG A 706 -14.91 31.18 -19.62
CA ARG A 706 -15.77 32.06 -18.82
C ARG A 706 -16.22 33.30 -19.59
N PHE A 707 -15.29 33.98 -20.26
CA PHE A 707 -15.58 35.18 -21.03
C PHE A 707 -16.51 34.88 -22.20
N SER A 708 -16.27 33.75 -22.88
CA SER A 708 -17.15 33.24 -23.93
C SER A 708 -18.57 32.99 -23.40
N SER A 709 -18.68 32.34 -22.24
CA SER A 709 -19.97 32.08 -21.57
C SER A 709 -20.70 33.36 -21.14
N SER A 710 -19.97 34.43 -20.79
CA SER A 710 -20.55 35.73 -20.46
C SER A 710 -20.82 36.63 -21.67
N GLY A 711 -20.48 36.20 -22.89
CA GLY A 711 -20.65 36.98 -24.12
C GLY A 711 -19.58 38.03 -24.38
N ASP A 712 -18.47 38.04 -23.63
CA ASP A 712 -17.34 38.94 -23.84
C ASP A 712 -16.33 38.30 -24.81
N ALA A 713 -16.64 38.42 -26.11
CA ALA A 713 -15.83 37.80 -27.16
C ALA A 713 -14.40 38.36 -27.25
N PHE A 714 -14.18 39.63 -26.89
CA PHE A 714 -12.85 40.24 -26.96
C PHE A 714 -11.94 39.69 -25.88
N SER A 715 -12.41 39.67 -24.62
CA SER A 715 -11.63 39.10 -23.51
C SER A 715 -11.43 37.59 -23.68
N ALA A 716 -12.41 36.88 -24.25
CA ALA A 716 -12.28 35.46 -24.58
C ALA A 716 -11.14 35.22 -25.58
N PHE A 717 -11.11 35.99 -26.67
CA PHE A 717 -10.05 35.90 -27.69
C PHE A 717 -8.67 36.22 -27.10
N MET A 718 -8.55 37.29 -26.30
CA MET A 718 -7.27 37.66 -25.67
C MET A 718 -6.76 36.58 -24.71
N ALA A 719 -7.66 35.97 -23.94
CA ALA A 719 -7.30 34.87 -23.04
C ALA A 719 -6.91 33.59 -23.82
N GLU A 720 -7.53 33.32 -24.96
CA GLU A 720 -7.17 32.20 -25.84
C GLU A 720 -5.78 32.40 -26.46
N ASP A 721 -5.47 33.61 -26.95
CA ASP A 721 -4.14 33.98 -27.47
C ASP A 721 -3.06 33.87 -26.38
N GLU A 722 -3.36 34.31 -25.14
CA GLU A 722 -2.45 34.13 -24.01
C GLU A 722 -2.20 32.64 -23.71
N ALA A 723 -3.26 31.82 -23.74
CA ALA A 723 -3.13 30.38 -23.51
C ALA A 723 -2.23 29.72 -24.56
N VAL A 724 -2.38 30.08 -25.84
CA VAL A 724 -1.53 29.61 -26.94
C VAL A 724 -0.07 30.01 -26.71
N TYR A 725 0.18 31.28 -26.38
CA TYR A 725 1.53 31.78 -26.12
C TYR A 725 2.21 31.04 -24.95
N ARG A 726 1.50 30.92 -23.82
CA ARG A 726 2.01 30.25 -22.61
C ARG A 726 2.26 28.77 -22.84
N LEU A 727 1.36 28.07 -23.54
CA LEU A 727 1.55 26.67 -23.86
C LEU A 727 2.75 26.44 -24.78
N LYS A 728 2.96 27.29 -25.81
CA LYS A 728 4.16 27.24 -26.65
C LYS A 728 5.44 27.46 -25.85
N SER A 729 5.45 28.45 -24.95
CA SER A 729 6.60 28.70 -24.06
C SER A 729 6.93 27.48 -23.21
N ALA A 730 5.92 26.86 -22.59
CA ALA A 730 6.09 25.64 -21.78
C ALA A 730 6.67 24.49 -22.61
N ILE A 731 6.16 24.25 -23.83
CA ILE A 731 6.64 23.18 -24.73
C ILE A 731 8.05 23.45 -25.25
N ALA A 732 8.40 24.70 -25.53
CA ALA A 732 9.72 25.09 -25.98
C ALA A 732 10.78 24.83 -24.89
N LYS A 733 10.42 25.07 -23.63
CA LYS A 733 11.26 24.82 -22.45
C LYS A 733 11.33 23.35 -22.06
N ASP A 734 10.21 22.61 -22.13
CA ASP A 734 10.16 21.15 -21.94
C ASP A 734 9.13 20.51 -22.88
N LYS A 735 9.62 19.71 -23.83
CA LYS A 735 8.81 19.03 -24.86
C LYS A 735 7.78 18.05 -24.27
N ASN A 736 7.96 17.57 -23.05
CA ASN A 736 7.00 16.67 -22.40
C ASN A 736 5.62 17.32 -22.24
N PHE A 737 5.54 18.66 -22.13
CA PHE A 737 4.27 19.36 -22.02
C PHE A 737 3.37 19.21 -23.27
N TYR A 738 3.93 18.86 -24.44
CA TYR A 738 3.13 18.57 -25.63
C TYR A 738 2.24 17.34 -25.40
N HIS A 739 2.83 16.22 -24.96
CA HIS A 739 2.09 14.98 -24.69
C HIS A 739 1.15 15.11 -23.49
N ILE A 740 1.53 15.94 -22.51
CA ILE A 740 0.65 16.27 -21.39
C ILE A 740 -0.58 17.03 -21.90
N ALA A 741 -0.40 18.12 -22.66
CA ALA A 741 -1.48 18.96 -23.18
C ALA A 741 -2.44 18.21 -24.11
N GLU A 742 -1.91 17.29 -24.93
CA GLU A 742 -2.69 16.44 -25.84
C GLU A 742 -3.81 15.68 -25.10
N THR A 743 -3.49 15.17 -23.90
CA THR A 743 -4.39 14.36 -23.09
C THR A 743 -5.07 15.11 -21.95
N ASP A 744 -4.70 16.38 -21.72
CA ASP A 744 -5.19 17.18 -20.60
C ASP A 744 -6.39 18.03 -21.01
N LYS A 745 -7.53 17.80 -20.36
CA LYS A 745 -8.79 18.53 -20.61
C LYS A 745 -8.84 19.89 -19.89
N ASP A 746 -7.80 20.26 -19.15
CA ASP A 746 -7.60 21.63 -18.65
C ASP A 746 -7.04 22.59 -19.72
N ILE A 747 -6.45 22.06 -20.80
CA ILE A 747 -6.12 22.81 -22.01
C ILE A 747 -7.26 22.63 -23.01
N SER A 748 -7.83 23.71 -23.55
CA SER A 748 -8.92 23.59 -24.53
C SER A 748 -8.45 22.91 -25.81
N GLU A 749 -9.35 22.23 -26.51
CA GLU A 749 -9.04 21.59 -27.80
C GLU A 749 -8.65 22.60 -28.88
N SER A 750 -9.27 23.77 -28.87
CA SER A 750 -8.95 24.87 -29.78
C SER A 750 -7.51 25.33 -29.60
N VAL A 751 -7.10 25.65 -28.36
CA VAL A 751 -5.74 26.09 -28.02
C VAL A 751 -4.71 25.03 -28.42
N PHE A 752 -4.95 23.76 -28.08
CA PHE A 752 -4.02 22.68 -28.43
C PHE A 752 -3.88 22.51 -29.94
N THR A 753 -4.97 22.61 -30.70
CA THR A 753 -4.96 22.48 -32.17
C THR A 753 -4.13 23.59 -32.81
N VAL A 754 -4.32 24.85 -32.40
CA VAL A 754 -3.52 25.98 -32.89
C VAL A 754 -2.03 25.77 -32.59
N VAL A 755 -1.69 25.37 -31.37
CA VAL A 755 -0.29 25.10 -30.99
C VAL A 755 0.30 23.97 -31.81
N LYS A 756 -0.45 22.88 -32.05
CA LYS A 756 -0.02 21.76 -32.87
C LYS A 756 0.28 22.18 -34.31
N GLU A 757 -0.64 22.91 -34.94
CA GLU A 757 -0.46 23.39 -36.31
C GLU A 757 0.77 24.30 -36.45
N ASP A 758 1.00 25.19 -35.49
CA ASP A 758 2.14 26.10 -35.54
C ASP A 758 3.47 25.37 -35.33
N LEU A 759 3.52 24.36 -34.43
CA LEU A 759 4.69 23.51 -34.27
C LEU A 759 4.97 22.64 -35.51
N GLU A 760 3.93 22.22 -36.24
CA GLU A 760 4.07 21.49 -37.51
C GLU A 760 4.60 22.41 -38.63
N LYS A 761 4.14 23.66 -38.71
CA LYS A 761 4.67 24.67 -39.64
C LYS A 761 6.14 24.99 -39.37
N GLU A 762 6.54 25.14 -38.12
CA GLU A 762 7.94 25.37 -37.74
C GLU A 762 8.86 24.20 -38.13
N LYS A 763 8.38 22.96 -38.06
CA LYS A 763 9.12 21.78 -38.53
C LYS A 763 9.26 21.75 -40.05
N ASN A 764 8.18 22.02 -40.78
CA ASN A 764 8.17 21.95 -42.25
C ASN A 764 8.88 23.15 -42.91
N GLY A 765 8.92 24.31 -42.25
CA GLY A 765 9.65 25.50 -42.73
C GLY A 765 11.17 25.46 -42.51
N GLY A 766 11.69 24.46 -41.79
CA GLY A 766 13.12 24.27 -41.56
C GLY A 766 13.87 23.54 -42.68
N ASP A 767 13.15 22.90 -43.61
CA ASP A 767 13.74 22.14 -44.74
C ASP A 767 13.82 22.97 -46.05
N GLU A 768 13.43 24.25 -46.04
CA GLU A 768 13.54 25.18 -47.19
C GLU A 768 14.61 26.29 -47.01
N GLN A 769 15.64 26.09 -46.18
CA GLN A 769 16.80 26.99 -46.09
C GLN A 769 18.13 26.34 -46.42
#